data_AF-A6GGS3-F1
#
_entry.id   AF-A6GGS3-F1
#
_cell.length_a   1.000
_cell.length_b   1.000
_cell.length_c   1.000
_cell.angle_alpha   90.00
_cell.angle_beta   90.00
_cell.angle_gamma   90.00
#
_symmetry.space_group_name_H-M   'P 1'
#
loop_
_entity.id
_entity.type
_entity.pdbx_description
1 polymer ?
#
loop_
_entity_poly.entity_id
_entity_poly.type
_entity_poly.pdbx_seq_one_letter_code
_entity_poly.pdbx_strand_id
1 'polypeptide(L)'
;MTIQDLDEPVHFNGINASSGDYLFDSVSTAELAQVAEGRTLARADDDDQKSHLAELADKKRQKDNRHFGVKEGVDASKLEESGWAVLFPATGRDAEAKRAQDAIREALSPLLALRRAQATKLHAHRYREYRGADGYRPKESKVQLLARLGAGPGPVDPDKIPYYILIVASPDEIPFRVQYQLDVQYAVGRIHFDTLDNYANYARSVVAAETGGLALPREAAFVGVSNPDDAATQLSREFLVSPLADKTEAWKGPDGAQWSVSRYFDERADKATVSQLFGGPSTPALMFTGSHGVGFELGDPRQRRHQGALLLQDWPGPNHWKGPIKEELYLSGDDLSGGAGMLGMIAFNFACYGGGTPRYDEFAKQAFKERKPIAEAPFLSDLQRRMLAHPKGGALAAVGHIERAWGYSFMWGTGKRGASEPALAVFESALEVLMKGATVGMAIEYFNERYAEMASDLTLQIEELEWDPDAVDPFTLAHTWTSNNDARGYAVMGDPAVRLSLAPLDGEPRGRDSVVLGQLPAPSSESSPESSPATTGEAPTAGEPDEAPSAQAPGPEAGNVNFGWFGKGKEDEGEGRPAANPESGEDEQPPPAPHESRGTISGFVNRMAEALSGAVEDAMTLEVRTYVSADPSAAASVDRKTLAEQGDLRAFTRIRIDGDLDVVVPQRDGGIDKELWELHLQMVQQAQETRAQTIQTVLTALGNLTKL
;
A
#
# COMPACT_ATOMS: atom_id res chain seq x y z
N MET A 1 32.52 10.30 1.08
CA MET A 1 31.86 11.35 1.87
C MET A 1 32.85 11.93 2.88
N THR A 2 32.48 12.97 3.62
CA THR A 2 33.08 13.31 4.92
C THR A 2 32.37 12.54 6.02
N ILE A 3 33.08 12.21 7.11
CA ILE A 3 32.59 11.37 8.22
C ILE A 3 31.37 11.98 8.95
N GLN A 4 31.13 13.28 8.77
CA GLN A 4 30.16 14.09 9.53
C GLN A 4 28.67 13.69 9.35
N ASP A 5 28.30 13.00 8.26
CA ASP A 5 26.90 12.59 8.02
C ASP A 5 26.51 11.31 8.81
N LEU A 6 27.49 10.56 9.35
CA LEU A 6 27.24 9.31 10.09
C LEU A 6 26.97 9.54 11.59
N ASP A 7 27.52 10.64 12.15
CA ASP A 7 27.32 11.07 13.53
C ASP A 7 26.07 11.97 13.72
N GLU A 8 25.34 12.29 12.64
CA GLU A 8 24.12 13.11 12.73
C GLU A 8 23.00 12.34 13.44
N PRO A 9 22.34 12.92 14.47
CA PRO A 9 21.30 12.24 15.23
C PRO A 9 20.00 12.12 14.44
N VAL A 10 19.52 10.88 14.27
CA VAL A 10 18.21 10.60 13.69
C VAL A 10 17.13 10.93 14.73
N HIS A 11 16.36 11.98 14.44
CA HIS A 11 15.25 12.41 15.28
C HIS A 11 13.98 11.57 15.01
N PHE A 12 13.43 11.00 16.08
CA PHE A 12 12.21 10.19 16.02
C PHE A 12 10.95 11.05 16.12
N ASN A 13 9.86 10.59 15.50
CA ASN A 13 8.54 11.13 15.79
C ASN A 13 8.05 10.55 17.14
N GLY A 14 7.44 11.39 17.98
CA GLY A 14 6.57 10.99 19.10
C GLY A 14 7.14 11.29 20.49
N ILE A 15 6.24 11.68 21.40
CA ILE A 15 6.56 12.21 22.74
C ILE A 15 5.96 11.32 23.84
N ASN A 16 6.73 11.08 24.89
CA ASN A 16 6.31 10.33 26.07
C ASN A 16 5.50 11.23 27.01
N ALA A 17 4.18 11.11 26.98
CA ALA A 17 3.27 11.89 27.81
C ALA A 17 3.31 11.52 29.32
N SER A 18 4.06 10.48 29.69
CA SER A 18 4.36 10.16 31.10
C SER A 18 5.59 10.91 31.64
N SER A 19 6.51 11.38 30.79
CA SER A 19 7.74 12.09 31.22
C SER A 19 7.92 13.51 30.66
N GLY A 20 7.44 13.77 29.44
CA GLY A 20 7.66 15.01 28.68
C GLY A 20 8.80 14.96 27.67
N ASP A 21 9.53 13.84 27.60
CA ASP A 21 10.67 13.64 26.70
C ASP A 21 10.22 13.00 25.37
N TYR A 22 11.11 12.88 24.39
CA TYR A 22 10.86 12.04 23.22
C TYR A 22 10.63 10.58 23.66
N LEU A 23 9.83 9.82 22.90
CA LEU A 23 9.60 8.40 23.21
C LEU A 23 10.88 7.56 23.15
N PHE A 24 11.87 8.02 22.39
CA PHE A 24 13.10 7.31 22.09
C PHE A 24 14.26 8.32 22.07
N ASP A 25 15.40 7.94 22.65
CA ASP A 25 16.65 8.67 22.50
C ASP A 25 17.05 8.72 21.01
N SER A 26 17.61 9.85 20.56
CA SER A 26 18.15 9.97 19.21
C SER A 26 19.37 9.07 19.04
N VAL A 27 19.37 8.24 17.99
CA VAL A 27 20.49 7.39 17.60
C VAL A 27 21.20 7.97 16.37
N SER A 28 22.50 7.74 16.25
CA SER A 28 23.25 8.09 15.04
C SER A 28 22.93 7.17 13.86
N THR A 29 23.21 7.63 12.64
CA THR A 29 23.14 6.78 11.44
C THR A 29 24.08 5.58 11.54
N ALA A 30 25.27 5.75 12.14
CA ALA A 30 26.21 4.66 12.38
C ALA A 30 25.67 3.57 13.33
N GLU A 31 24.94 3.95 14.38
CA GLU A 31 24.29 2.99 15.29
C GLU A 31 23.15 2.23 14.58
N LEU A 32 22.39 2.88 13.71
CA LEU A 32 21.36 2.22 12.88
C LEU A 32 21.95 1.24 11.86
N ALA A 33 23.15 1.52 11.32
CA ALA A 33 23.86 0.60 10.45
C ALA A 33 24.33 -0.66 11.20
N GLN A 34 25.00 -0.48 12.34
CA GLN A 34 25.41 -1.60 13.22
C GLN A 34 24.22 -2.43 13.72
N VAL A 35 23.06 -1.80 13.88
CA VAL A 35 21.76 -2.45 14.17
C VAL A 35 21.27 -3.32 13.01
N ALA A 36 21.46 -2.89 11.77
CA ALA A 36 21.12 -3.66 10.59
C ALA A 36 22.10 -4.83 10.37
N GLU A 37 23.42 -4.56 10.41
CA GLU A 37 24.50 -5.56 10.41
C GLU A 37 24.34 -6.59 11.54
N GLY A 38 23.86 -6.15 12.70
CA GLY A 38 23.57 -7.00 13.85
C GLY A 38 22.58 -8.12 13.55
N ARG A 39 21.75 -8.01 12.50
CA ARG A 39 20.87 -9.09 12.03
C ARG A 39 21.62 -10.20 11.27
N THR A 40 22.70 -9.89 10.56
CA THR A 40 23.49 -10.85 9.76
C THR A 40 24.02 -12.01 10.64
N LEU A 41 24.29 -11.74 11.92
CA LEU A 41 24.70 -12.76 12.91
C LEU A 41 23.54 -13.50 13.60
N ALA A 42 22.27 -13.25 13.23
CA ALA A 42 21.07 -13.85 13.80
C ALA A 42 20.23 -14.55 12.72
N ARG A 43 20.78 -15.68 12.22
CA ARG A 43 20.20 -16.64 11.27
C ARG A 43 18.70 -16.52 11.00
N ALA A 44 18.36 -16.27 9.73
CA ALA A 44 17.02 -16.41 9.17
C ALA A 44 16.60 -17.89 9.01
N ASP A 45 16.66 -18.68 10.09
CA ASP A 45 16.22 -20.08 10.14
C ASP A 45 14.68 -20.23 10.25
N ASP A 46 13.93 -19.13 10.14
CA ASP A 46 12.46 -19.12 10.10
C ASP A 46 11.96 -19.16 8.64
N ASP A 47 11.33 -20.26 8.24
CA ASP A 47 10.84 -20.46 6.86
C ASP A 47 9.67 -19.53 6.52
N ASP A 48 8.90 -19.07 7.50
CA ASP A 48 7.86 -18.06 7.29
C ASP A 48 8.47 -16.69 6.90
N GLN A 49 9.68 -16.38 7.38
CA GLN A 49 10.42 -15.18 6.96
C GLN A 49 10.95 -15.33 5.53
N LYS A 50 11.53 -16.49 5.18
CA LYS A 50 12.04 -16.75 3.81
C LYS A 50 10.92 -16.64 2.76
N SER A 51 9.77 -17.27 3.00
CA SER A 51 8.63 -17.20 2.07
C SER A 51 8.07 -15.78 1.93
N HIS A 52 8.05 -15.01 3.02
CA HIS A 52 7.62 -13.61 2.97
C HIS A 52 8.58 -12.73 2.16
N LEU A 53 9.90 -12.91 2.30
CA LEU A 53 10.90 -12.18 1.51
C LEU A 53 10.81 -12.52 0.01
N ALA A 54 10.56 -13.79 -0.36
CA ALA A 54 10.34 -14.18 -1.74
C ALA A 54 9.12 -13.48 -2.37
N GLU A 55 8.00 -13.39 -1.64
CA GLU A 55 6.79 -12.68 -2.11
C GLU A 55 7.00 -11.16 -2.24
N LEU A 56 7.81 -10.55 -1.38
CA LEU A 56 8.20 -9.14 -1.49
C LEU A 56 9.05 -8.90 -2.76
N ALA A 57 9.99 -9.81 -3.07
CA ALA A 57 10.79 -9.75 -4.29
C ALA A 57 9.93 -9.95 -5.55
N ASP A 58 8.96 -10.87 -5.52
CA ASP A 58 7.99 -11.05 -6.61
C ASP A 58 7.07 -9.84 -6.79
N LYS A 59 6.64 -9.18 -5.71
CA LYS A 59 5.89 -7.91 -5.81
C LYS A 59 6.76 -6.79 -6.40
N LYS A 60 8.03 -6.67 -5.98
CA LYS A 60 8.97 -5.69 -6.57
C LYS A 60 9.11 -5.90 -8.08
N ARG A 61 9.16 -7.16 -8.55
CA ARG A 61 9.20 -7.52 -9.98
C ARG A 61 7.89 -7.25 -10.73
N GLN A 62 6.77 -7.14 -10.04
CA GLN A 62 5.45 -6.85 -10.63
C GLN A 62 5.14 -5.35 -10.69
N LYS A 63 6.02 -4.47 -10.18
CA LYS A 63 5.82 -3.01 -10.10
C LYS A 63 5.57 -2.32 -11.46
N ASP A 64 6.00 -2.93 -12.57
CA ASP A 64 5.73 -2.45 -13.94
C ASP A 64 4.31 -2.79 -14.44
N ASN A 65 3.61 -3.75 -13.81
CA ASN A 65 2.24 -4.10 -14.13
C ASN A 65 1.25 -3.26 -13.31
N ARG A 66 0.30 -2.61 -13.99
CA ARG A 66 -0.73 -1.74 -13.39
C ARG A 66 -1.88 -2.52 -12.74
N HIS A 67 -1.57 -3.55 -11.96
CA HIS A 67 -2.52 -4.48 -11.37
C HIS A 67 -2.29 -4.54 -9.85
N PHE A 68 -3.25 -4.02 -9.08
CA PHE A 68 -3.18 -3.94 -7.61
C PHE A 68 -3.30 -5.34 -6.99
N GLY A 69 -2.21 -6.09 -6.96
CA GLY A 69 -2.09 -7.44 -6.38
C GLY A 69 -2.87 -8.58 -7.08
N VAL A 70 -3.93 -8.28 -7.84
CA VAL A 70 -4.84 -9.27 -8.46
C VAL A 70 -4.30 -9.88 -9.77
N LYS A 71 -4.76 -11.10 -10.08
CA LYS A 71 -4.50 -11.77 -11.38
C LYS A 71 -5.06 -10.98 -12.57
N GLU A 72 -4.49 -11.22 -13.75
CA GLU A 72 -4.95 -10.65 -15.01
C GLU A 72 -6.47 -10.87 -15.24
N GLY A 73 -7.14 -9.87 -15.81
CA GLY A 73 -8.57 -9.92 -16.11
C GLY A 73 -9.50 -9.65 -14.91
N VAL A 74 -8.96 -9.22 -13.76
CA VAL A 74 -9.73 -8.78 -12.58
C VAL A 74 -9.54 -7.29 -12.34
N ASP A 75 -10.63 -6.53 -12.27
CA ASP A 75 -10.59 -5.14 -11.82
C ASP A 75 -10.65 -5.05 -10.28
N ALA A 76 -9.51 -4.73 -9.66
CA ALA A 76 -9.39 -4.49 -8.22
C ALA A 76 -10.31 -3.35 -7.70
N SER A 77 -10.77 -2.44 -8.57
CA SER A 77 -11.68 -1.36 -8.19
C SER A 77 -13.16 -1.77 -8.12
N LYS A 78 -13.51 -3.00 -8.54
CA LYS A 78 -14.89 -3.53 -8.50
C LYS A 78 -15.00 -4.73 -7.56
N LEU A 79 -15.86 -4.63 -6.54
CA LEU A 79 -16.06 -5.71 -5.56
C LEU A 79 -16.68 -6.96 -6.19
N GLU A 80 -17.44 -6.81 -7.26
CA GLU A 80 -17.99 -7.93 -8.02
C GLU A 80 -16.94 -8.75 -8.79
N GLU A 81 -15.80 -8.15 -9.15
CA GLU A 81 -14.70 -8.82 -9.85
C GLU A 81 -13.61 -9.28 -8.87
N SER A 82 -13.29 -8.48 -7.86
CA SER A 82 -12.20 -8.71 -6.90
C SER A 82 -12.65 -9.32 -5.56
N GLY A 83 -13.94 -9.28 -5.24
CA GLY A 83 -14.55 -9.88 -4.06
C GLY A 83 -14.32 -9.12 -2.75
N TRP A 84 -14.98 -9.58 -1.68
CA TRP A 84 -14.78 -9.09 -0.31
C TRP A 84 -14.89 -10.21 0.72
N ALA A 85 -14.01 -10.22 1.72
CA ALA A 85 -13.99 -11.19 2.80
C ALA A 85 -13.91 -10.52 4.18
N VAL A 86 -14.46 -11.20 5.19
CA VAL A 86 -14.23 -10.90 6.60
C VAL A 86 -13.46 -12.04 7.27
N LEU A 87 -12.42 -11.69 8.04
CA LEU A 87 -11.56 -12.62 8.76
C LEU A 87 -11.71 -12.43 10.28
N PHE A 88 -12.23 -13.47 10.94
CA PHE A 88 -12.35 -13.58 12.38
C PHE A 88 -11.29 -14.56 12.94
N PRO A 89 -11.00 -14.56 14.26
CA PRO A 89 -10.15 -15.57 14.88
C PRO A 89 -10.84 -16.95 14.90
N ALA A 90 -10.05 -18.02 14.93
CA ALA A 90 -10.56 -19.38 15.03
C ALA A 90 -10.98 -19.71 16.47
N THR A 91 -12.27 -19.97 16.69
CA THR A 91 -12.83 -20.26 18.03
C THR A 91 -12.69 -21.74 18.43
N GLY A 92 -12.40 -22.62 17.48
CA GLY A 92 -12.09 -24.03 17.74
C GLY A 92 -13.24 -24.78 18.44
N ARG A 93 -13.07 -25.09 19.73
CA ARG A 93 -14.11 -25.69 20.61
C ARG A 93 -14.54 -24.77 21.75
N ASP A 94 -14.07 -23.52 21.78
CA ASP A 94 -14.46 -22.54 22.78
C ASP A 94 -15.87 -22.01 22.48
N ALA A 95 -16.82 -22.35 23.35
CA ALA A 95 -18.21 -21.94 23.24
C ALA A 95 -18.45 -20.47 23.60
N GLU A 96 -17.56 -19.84 24.36
CA GLU A 96 -17.66 -18.43 24.74
C GLU A 96 -17.08 -17.52 23.67
N ALA A 97 -15.87 -17.82 23.18
CA ALA A 97 -15.29 -17.13 22.03
C ALA A 97 -16.21 -17.26 20.80
N LYS A 98 -16.88 -18.41 20.62
CA LYS A 98 -17.92 -18.55 19.59
C LYS A 98 -19.13 -17.64 19.83
N ARG A 99 -19.69 -17.57 21.04
CA ARG A 99 -20.82 -16.65 21.34
C ARG A 99 -20.44 -15.18 21.10
N ALA A 100 -19.25 -14.77 21.53
CA ALA A 100 -18.75 -13.41 21.30
C ALA A 100 -18.59 -13.11 19.80
N GLN A 101 -17.98 -14.03 19.04
CA GLN A 101 -17.83 -13.93 17.59
C GLN A 101 -19.18 -13.86 16.85
N ASP A 102 -20.14 -14.70 17.24
CA ASP A 102 -21.47 -14.72 16.64
C ASP A 102 -22.25 -13.43 16.94
N ALA A 103 -22.08 -12.83 18.13
CA ALA A 103 -22.66 -11.54 18.50
C ALA A 103 -22.01 -10.35 17.76
N ILE A 104 -20.68 -10.32 17.62
CA ILE A 104 -19.97 -9.30 16.82
C ILE A 104 -20.38 -9.39 15.35
N ARG A 105 -20.50 -10.61 14.81
CA ARG A 105 -21.01 -10.85 13.45
C ARG A 105 -22.43 -10.29 13.27
N GLU A 106 -23.30 -10.45 14.26
CA GLU A 106 -24.67 -9.94 14.19
C GLU A 106 -24.73 -8.41 14.26
N ALA A 107 -23.91 -7.79 15.11
CA ALA A 107 -23.74 -6.33 15.15
C ALA A 107 -23.22 -5.76 13.80
N LEU A 108 -22.35 -6.51 13.10
CA LEU A 108 -21.85 -6.18 11.77
C LEU A 108 -22.79 -6.58 10.62
N SER A 109 -23.94 -7.23 10.89
CA SER A 109 -24.82 -7.77 9.85
C SER A 109 -25.25 -6.79 8.75
N PRO A 110 -25.44 -5.46 8.98
CA PRO A 110 -25.76 -4.51 7.90
C PRO A 110 -24.60 -4.35 6.91
N LEU A 111 -23.36 -4.30 7.40
CA LEU A 111 -22.16 -4.18 6.57
C LEU A 111 -21.88 -5.48 5.80
N LEU A 112 -22.04 -6.62 6.47
CA LEU A 112 -21.92 -7.94 5.85
C LEU A 112 -22.95 -8.14 4.74
N ALA A 113 -24.18 -7.66 4.92
CA ALA A 113 -25.22 -7.68 3.89
C ALA A 113 -24.89 -6.77 2.69
N LEU A 114 -24.41 -5.54 2.94
CA LEU A 114 -23.98 -4.60 1.91
C LEU A 114 -22.85 -5.19 1.05
N ARG A 115 -21.76 -5.64 1.69
CA ARG A 115 -20.59 -6.19 0.99
C ARG A 115 -20.89 -7.49 0.27
N ARG A 116 -21.79 -8.33 0.80
CA ARG A 116 -22.32 -9.49 0.07
C ARG A 116 -23.05 -9.05 -1.20
N ALA A 117 -24.02 -8.14 -1.10
CA ALA A 117 -24.80 -7.67 -2.24
C ALA A 117 -23.93 -7.00 -3.34
N GLN A 118 -22.85 -6.33 -2.95
CA GLN A 118 -21.89 -5.73 -3.88
C GLN A 118 -20.96 -6.78 -4.52
N ALA A 119 -20.38 -7.69 -3.73
CA ALA A 119 -19.42 -8.67 -4.23
C ALA A 119 -20.07 -9.81 -5.05
N THR A 120 -21.30 -10.22 -4.72
CA THR A 120 -21.93 -11.38 -5.39
C THR A 120 -22.71 -11.05 -6.66
N LYS A 121 -22.55 -9.86 -7.27
CA LYS A 121 -23.26 -9.50 -8.52
C LYS A 121 -22.89 -10.42 -9.69
N LEU A 122 -21.62 -10.80 -9.80
CA LEU A 122 -21.12 -11.69 -10.85
C LEU A 122 -21.03 -13.15 -10.39
N HIS A 123 -20.44 -13.40 -9.21
CA HIS A 123 -20.28 -14.76 -8.69
C HIS A 123 -20.50 -14.85 -7.17
N ALA A 124 -21.24 -15.84 -6.70
CA ALA A 124 -21.60 -15.99 -5.28
C ALA A 124 -20.39 -16.21 -4.35
N HIS A 125 -19.30 -16.81 -4.84
CA HIS A 125 -18.10 -17.11 -4.05
C HIS A 125 -17.14 -15.92 -3.84
N ARG A 126 -17.44 -14.77 -4.46
CA ARG A 126 -16.73 -13.49 -4.26
C ARG A 126 -16.90 -12.92 -2.86
N TYR A 127 -17.89 -13.38 -2.09
CA TYR A 127 -18.10 -13.01 -0.69
C TYR A 127 -17.75 -14.17 0.26
N ARG A 128 -16.94 -13.91 1.29
CA ARG A 128 -16.50 -14.95 2.26
C ARG A 128 -16.56 -14.48 3.72
N GLU A 129 -16.95 -15.38 4.63
CA GLU A 129 -16.90 -15.20 6.09
C GLU A 129 -15.96 -16.24 6.70
N TYR A 130 -14.68 -15.91 6.91
CA TYR A 130 -13.70 -16.82 7.51
C TYR A 130 -13.83 -16.78 9.04
N ARG A 131 -14.54 -17.76 9.60
CA ARG A 131 -14.91 -17.85 11.03
C ARG A 131 -14.88 -19.29 11.54
N GLY A 132 -14.97 -19.50 12.85
CA GLY A 132 -15.01 -20.85 13.43
C GLY A 132 -13.75 -21.68 13.17
N ALA A 133 -13.85 -22.69 12.31
CA ALA A 133 -12.71 -23.54 11.92
C ALA A 133 -11.83 -22.90 10.82
N ASP A 134 -12.40 -21.97 10.04
CA ASP A 134 -11.75 -21.34 8.89
C ASP A 134 -11.08 -20.00 9.24
N GLY A 135 -11.41 -19.40 10.38
CA GLY A 135 -10.79 -18.18 10.91
C GLY A 135 -9.29 -18.34 11.20
N TYR A 136 -8.61 -17.24 11.56
CA TYR A 136 -7.17 -17.23 11.84
C TYR A 136 -6.82 -18.06 13.08
N ARG A 137 -5.84 -18.97 12.98
CA ARG A 137 -5.43 -19.83 14.10
C ARG A 137 -4.25 -19.22 14.86
N PRO A 138 -4.24 -19.23 16.20
CA PRO A 138 -3.12 -18.63 16.96
C PRO A 138 -1.76 -19.21 16.57
N LYS A 139 -0.80 -18.31 16.27
CA LYS A 139 0.56 -18.57 15.76
C LYS A 139 0.66 -19.01 14.29
N GLU A 140 -0.45 -19.19 13.59
CA GLU A 140 -0.46 -19.45 12.14
C GLU A 140 0.23 -18.29 11.39
N SER A 141 0.96 -18.60 10.33
CA SER A 141 1.58 -17.60 9.44
C SER A 141 0.65 -17.23 8.27
N LYS A 142 0.99 -16.18 7.51
CA LYS A 142 0.29 -15.89 6.25
C LYS A 142 0.27 -17.11 5.34
N VAL A 143 1.42 -17.74 5.12
CA VAL A 143 1.56 -18.86 4.18
C VAL A 143 0.68 -20.03 4.60
N GLN A 144 0.68 -20.36 5.89
CA GLN A 144 -0.15 -21.42 6.47
C GLN A 144 -1.65 -21.10 6.37
N LEU A 145 -2.05 -19.85 6.65
CA LEU A 145 -3.43 -19.37 6.50
C LEU A 145 -3.91 -19.44 5.04
N LEU A 146 -3.14 -18.89 4.10
CA LEU A 146 -3.47 -18.87 2.67
C LEU A 146 -3.55 -20.29 2.10
N ALA A 147 -2.56 -21.15 2.39
CA ALA A 147 -2.55 -22.54 1.95
C ALA A 147 -3.75 -23.33 2.48
N ARG A 148 -4.11 -23.13 3.75
CA ARG A 148 -5.31 -23.74 4.34
C ARG A 148 -6.61 -23.26 3.70
N LEU A 149 -6.67 -22.00 3.28
CA LEU A 149 -7.80 -21.40 2.57
C LEU A 149 -7.76 -21.62 1.05
N GLY A 150 -6.79 -22.40 0.54
CA GLY A 150 -6.69 -22.83 -0.86
C GLY A 150 -5.95 -21.87 -1.80
N ALA A 151 -5.31 -20.82 -1.28
CA ALA A 151 -4.43 -19.92 -2.02
C ALA A 151 -2.94 -20.25 -1.81
N GLY A 152 -2.06 -19.46 -2.43
CA GLY A 152 -0.61 -19.57 -2.32
C GLY A 152 0.07 -18.26 -2.72
N PRO A 153 1.41 -18.24 -2.86
CA PRO A 153 2.14 -17.07 -3.34
C PRO A 153 1.79 -16.71 -4.79
N GLY A 154 2.08 -15.46 -5.18
CA GLY A 154 1.74 -14.88 -6.49
C GLY A 154 0.52 -13.94 -6.45
N PRO A 155 0.00 -13.53 -7.62
CA PRO A 155 -1.15 -12.62 -7.71
C PRO A 155 -2.43 -13.21 -7.10
N VAL A 156 -3.24 -12.35 -6.48
CA VAL A 156 -4.50 -12.73 -5.83
C VAL A 156 -5.50 -13.26 -6.84
N ASP A 157 -5.98 -14.45 -6.53
CA ASP A 157 -7.04 -15.13 -7.25
C ASP A 157 -8.33 -15.06 -6.42
N PRO A 158 -9.24 -14.09 -6.70
CA PRO A 158 -10.46 -13.89 -5.93
C PRO A 158 -11.51 -15.01 -6.11
N ASP A 159 -11.24 -16.04 -6.92
CA ASP A 159 -12.02 -17.27 -6.93
C ASP A 159 -11.70 -18.15 -5.69
N LYS A 160 -10.47 -18.05 -5.17
CA LYS A 160 -9.99 -18.72 -3.96
C LYS A 160 -10.22 -17.86 -2.71
N ILE A 161 -9.56 -16.70 -2.65
CA ILE A 161 -9.62 -15.75 -1.52
C ILE A 161 -9.84 -14.34 -2.07
N PRO A 162 -10.93 -13.66 -1.71
CA PRO A 162 -11.21 -12.29 -2.16
C PRO A 162 -10.10 -11.29 -1.83
N TYR A 163 -9.92 -10.29 -2.71
CA TYR A 163 -8.86 -9.29 -2.61
C TYR A 163 -9.02 -8.34 -1.42
N TYR A 164 -10.24 -7.91 -1.10
CA TYR A 164 -10.51 -7.09 0.08
C TYR A 164 -10.74 -7.96 1.32
N ILE A 165 -9.99 -7.73 2.39
CA ILE A 165 -10.08 -8.50 3.65
C ILE A 165 -10.28 -7.55 4.84
N LEU A 166 -11.42 -7.65 5.52
CA LEU A 166 -11.66 -6.99 6.81
C LEU A 166 -11.32 -7.94 7.97
N ILE A 167 -10.25 -7.62 8.71
CA ILE A 167 -9.91 -8.28 9.98
C ILE A 167 -10.82 -7.76 11.10
N VAL A 168 -11.56 -8.66 11.75
CA VAL A 168 -12.45 -8.35 12.88
C VAL A 168 -11.90 -9.05 14.13
N ALA A 169 -10.86 -8.44 14.71
CA ALA A 169 -10.09 -8.99 15.82
C ALA A 169 -9.18 -7.96 16.49
N SER A 170 -8.96 -8.12 17.80
CA SER A 170 -7.86 -7.45 18.48
C SER A 170 -6.50 -7.87 17.88
N PRO A 171 -5.44 -7.05 18.04
CA PRO A 171 -4.09 -7.44 17.66
C PRO A 171 -3.43 -8.47 18.61
N ASP A 172 -4.14 -8.97 19.63
CA ASP A 172 -3.69 -10.11 20.44
C ASP A 172 -4.21 -11.43 19.83
N GLU A 173 -5.48 -11.44 19.37
CA GLU A 173 -6.11 -12.57 18.66
C GLU A 173 -5.56 -12.77 17.24
N ILE A 174 -5.46 -11.68 16.45
CA ILE A 174 -4.88 -11.68 15.10
C ILE A 174 -3.75 -10.64 15.05
N PRO A 175 -2.50 -11.03 15.31
CA PRO A 175 -1.36 -10.12 15.43
C PRO A 175 -1.18 -9.17 14.24
N PHE A 176 -0.67 -7.96 14.51
CA PHE A 176 -0.42 -6.95 13.46
C PHE A 176 0.43 -7.46 12.30
N ARG A 177 1.42 -8.33 12.56
CA ARG A 177 2.20 -8.99 11.49
C ARG A 177 1.33 -9.68 10.44
N VAL A 178 0.19 -10.27 10.83
CA VAL A 178 -0.72 -10.97 9.90
C VAL A 178 -1.37 -9.96 8.95
N GLN A 179 -1.66 -8.74 9.42
CA GLN A 179 -2.15 -7.66 8.57
C GLN A 179 -1.05 -7.21 7.60
N TYR A 180 0.13 -6.77 8.09
CA TYR A 180 1.24 -6.34 7.22
C TYR A 180 1.63 -7.38 6.16
N GLN A 181 1.58 -8.67 6.53
CA GLN A 181 1.91 -9.75 5.61
C GLN A 181 0.81 -9.93 4.54
N LEU A 182 -0.47 -9.86 4.91
CA LEU A 182 -1.58 -9.94 3.95
C LEU A 182 -1.64 -8.70 3.05
N ASP A 183 -1.36 -7.51 3.58
CA ASP A 183 -1.28 -6.25 2.83
C ASP A 183 -0.22 -6.27 1.70
N VAL A 184 0.73 -7.21 1.71
CA VAL A 184 1.64 -7.43 0.55
C VAL A 184 0.86 -7.87 -0.70
N GLN A 185 -0.32 -8.49 -0.60
CA GLN A 185 -1.06 -9.03 -1.75
C GLN A 185 -2.53 -8.61 -1.78
N TYR A 186 -3.13 -8.31 -0.62
CA TYR A 186 -4.55 -8.07 -0.42
C TYR A 186 -4.80 -6.63 0.05
N ALA A 187 -5.96 -6.07 -0.23
CA ALA A 187 -6.39 -4.81 0.38
C ALA A 187 -6.96 -5.11 1.78
N VAL A 188 -6.17 -4.95 2.85
CA VAL A 188 -6.58 -5.30 4.22
C VAL A 188 -6.98 -4.07 5.02
N GLY A 189 -8.00 -4.23 5.85
CA GLY A 189 -8.34 -3.27 6.91
C GLY A 189 -8.75 -3.99 8.18
N ARG A 190 -8.74 -3.28 9.31
CA ARG A 190 -9.01 -3.86 10.64
C ARG A 190 -10.04 -3.06 11.42
N ILE A 191 -10.95 -3.77 12.11
CA ILE A 191 -11.76 -3.19 13.19
C ILE A 191 -11.73 -4.04 14.45
N HIS A 192 -11.65 -3.37 15.60
CA HIS A 192 -11.89 -3.95 16.91
C HIS A 192 -12.38 -2.86 17.86
N PHE A 193 -13.46 -3.14 18.60
CA PHE A 193 -14.07 -2.21 19.55
C PHE A 193 -14.46 -2.94 20.84
N ASP A 194 -14.51 -2.20 21.95
CA ASP A 194 -14.77 -2.79 23.28
C ASP A 194 -16.25 -3.15 23.52
N THR A 195 -17.17 -2.78 22.62
CA THR A 195 -18.62 -3.01 22.76
C THR A 195 -19.28 -3.41 21.44
N LEU A 196 -20.37 -4.17 21.52
CA LEU A 196 -21.19 -4.54 20.35
C LEU A 196 -21.85 -3.33 19.68
N ASP A 197 -22.27 -2.33 20.46
CA ASP A 197 -22.84 -1.09 19.94
C ASP A 197 -21.85 -0.34 19.04
N ASN A 198 -20.55 -0.38 19.35
CA ASN A 198 -19.52 0.26 18.54
C ASN A 198 -19.32 -0.46 17.19
N TYR A 199 -19.35 -1.79 17.16
CA TYR A 199 -19.40 -2.56 15.90
C TYR A 199 -20.64 -2.21 15.07
N ALA A 200 -21.80 -2.12 15.71
CA ALA A 200 -23.04 -1.75 15.04
C ALA A 200 -23.04 -0.29 14.55
N ASN A 201 -22.44 0.64 15.30
CA ASN A 201 -22.31 2.06 14.90
C ASN A 201 -21.42 2.20 13.66
N TYR A 202 -20.31 1.47 13.62
CA TYR A 202 -19.45 1.44 12.45
C TYR A 202 -20.19 0.87 11.23
N ALA A 203 -20.83 -0.30 11.36
CA ALA A 203 -21.59 -0.92 10.27
C ALA A 203 -22.73 0.00 9.75
N ARG A 204 -23.47 0.67 10.64
CA ARG A 204 -24.52 1.63 10.23
C ARG A 204 -23.94 2.89 9.57
N SER A 205 -22.74 3.34 9.96
CA SER A 205 -22.07 4.50 9.34
C SER A 205 -21.64 4.20 7.91
N VAL A 206 -21.03 3.04 7.66
CA VAL A 206 -20.64 2.61 6.30
C VAL A 206 -21.86 2.44 5.39
N VAL A 207 -22.90 1.74 5.87
CA VAL A 207 -24.15 1.57 5.11
C VAL A 207 -24.83 2.90 4.84
N ALA A 208 -24.92 3.80 5.82
CA ALA A 208 -25.55 5.11 5.64
C ALA A 208 -24.80 6.00 4.64
N ALA A 209 -23.47 5.94 4.60
CA ALA A 209 -22.68 6.67 3.62
C ALA A 209 -22.87 6.10 2.20
N GLU A 210 -22.77 4.78 2.01
CA GLU A 210 -22.85 4.16 0.68
C GLU A 210 -24.28 4.03 0.12
N THR A 211 -25.32 3.95 0.97
CA THR A 211 -26.71 3.75 0.52
C THR A 211 -27.69 4.84 0.95
N GLY A 212 -27.33 5.73 1.88
CA GLY A 212 -28.15 6.88 2.28
C GLY A 212 -28.08 8.07 1.31
N GLY A 213 -27.22 7.98 0.29
CA GLY A 213 -26.99 9.04 -0.71
C GLY A 213 -26.17 10.21 -0.17
N LEU A 214 -25.24 9.96 0.76
CA LEU A 214 -24.29 10.96 1.24
C LEU A 214 -23.45 11.49 0.07
N ALA A 215 -23.33 12.82 -0.05
CA ALA A 215 -22.61 13.46 -1.15
C ALA A 215 -21.87 14.69 -0.61
N LEU A 216 -20.67 14.48 -0.07
CA LEU A 216 -19.82 15.51 0.51
C LEU A 216 -19.16 16.39 -0.57
N PRO A 217 -18.84 17.66 -0.25
CA PRO A 217 -17.99 18.48 -1.11
C PRO A 217 -16.56 17.90 -1.19
N ARG A 218 -15.81 18.29 -2.23
CA ARG A 218 -14.39 17.96 -2.41
C ARG A 218 -13.51 18.85 -1.52
N GLU A 219 -13.66 18.68 -0.22
CA GLU A 219 -12.94 19.42 0.82
C GLU A 219 -11.93 18.52 1.52
N ALA A 220 -10.67 18.93 1.49
CA ALA A 220 -9.57 18.30 2.20
C ALA A 220 -9.03 19.26 3.28
N ALA A 221 -8.73 18.73 4.47
CA ALA A 221 -8.04 19.48 5.52
C ALA A 221 -6.64 18.88 5.78
N PHE A 222 -5.62 19.73 5.80
CA PHE A 222 -4.26 19.36 6.14
C PHE A 222 -3.87 20.04 7.45
N VAL A 223 -3.65 19.24 8.50
CA VAL A 223 -3.10 19.70 9.78
C VAL A 223 -1.59 19.47 9.76
N GLY A 224 -0.82 20.52 10.01
CA GLY A 224 0.64 20.49 10.02
C GLY A 224 1.17 21.15 11.28
N VAL A 225 1.42 20.35 12.31
CA VAL A 225 2.02 20.80 13.56
C VAL A 225 3.50 21.10 13.32
N SER A 226 4.03 22.13 13.95
CA SER A 226 5.41 22.59 13.83
C SER A 226 5.86 23.17 15.18
N ASN A 227 6.06 22.29 16.18
CA ASN A 227 6.32 22.73 17.54
C ASN A 227 7.69 23.45 17.62
N PRO A 228 7.83 24.52 18.44
CA PRO A 228 9.11 25.20 18.62
C PRO A 228 10.20 24.23 19.06
N ASP A 229 11.42 24.39 18.57
CA ASP A 229 12.60 23.59 18.93
C ASP A 229 12.48 22.05 18.78
N ASP A 230 11.44 21.53 18.08
CA ASP A 230 11.37 20.14 17.63
C ASP A 230 11.56 20.04 16.11
N ALA A 231 12.65 19.39 15.70
CA ALA A 231 12.96 19.16 14.29
C ALA A 231 11.98 18.19 13.60
N ALA A 232 11.37 17.23 14.32
CA ALA A 232 10.58 16.17 13.70
C ALA A 232 9.23 16.70 13.17
N THR A 233 8.49 17.49 13.96
CA THR A 233 7.27 18.15 13.47
C THR A 233 7.58 19.19 12.40
N GLN A 234 8.61 20.04 12.60
CA GLN A 234 9.06 21.04 11.62
C GLN A 234 9.37 20.43 10.24
N LEU A 235 10.22 19.39 10.19
CA LEU A 235 10.53 18.67 8.94
C LEU A 235 9.29 18.02 8.32
N SER A 236 8.41 17.42 9.13
CA SER A 236 7.15 16.84 8.62
C SER A 236 6.20 17.90 8.05
N ARG A 237 6.15 19.11 8.63
CA ARG A 237 5.32 20.21 8.14
C ARG A 237 5.86 20.73 6.81
N GLU A 238 7.17 20.96 6.71
CA GLU A 238 7.83 21.53 5.53
C GLU A 238 7.91 20.54 4.35
N PHE A 239 8.34 19.30 4.59
CA PHE A 239 8.68 18.35 3.51
C PHE A 239 7.62 17.26 3.24
N LEU A 240 6.61 17.13 4.10
CA LEU A 240 5.49 16.19 3.92
C LEU A 240 4.13 16.92 3.82
N VAL A 241 3.67 17.60 4.88
CA VAL A 241 2.30 18.13 4.94
C VAL A 241 2.06 19.26 3.93
N SER A 242 2.97 20.24 3.82
CA SER A 242 2.79 21.38 2.90
C SER A 242 2.80 20.94 1.43
N PRO A 243 3.77 20.13 0.96
CA PRO A 243 3.78 19.64 -0.42
C PRO A 243 2.56 18.78 -0.78
N LEU A 244 2.02 17.97 0.15
CA LEU A 244 0.77 17.23 -0.10
C LEU A 244 -0.44 18.15 -0.23
N ALA A 245 -0.56 19.18 0.61
CA ALA A 245 -1.64 20.16 0.51
C ALA A 245 -1.59 20.91 -0.84
N ASP A 246 -0.41 21.36 -1.24
CA ASP A 246 -0.21 22.10 -2.48
C ASP A 246 -0.47 21.24 -3.72
N LYS A 247 -0.02 19.96 -3.71
CA LYS A 247 -0.34 19.01 -4.78
C LYS A 247 -1.82 18.65 -4.83
N THR A 248 -2.50 18.54 -3.69
CA THR A 248 -3.95 18.29 -3.61
C THR A 248 -4.78 19.44 -4.20
N GLU A 249 -4.35 20.69 -4.00
CA GLU A 249 -5.02 21.89 -4.53
C GLU A 249 -4.71 22.12 -6.02
N ALA A 250 -3.47 21.85 -6.42
CA ALA A 250 -3.04 21.90 -7.82
C ALA A 250 -3.69 20.80 -8.67
N TRP A 251 -4.04 19.65 -8.09
CA TRP A 251 -4.65 18.52 -8.79
C TRP A 251 -5.92 18.92 -9.55
N LYS A 252 -6.04 18.35 -10.77
CA LYS A 252 -7.23 18.42 -11.61
C LYS A 252 -7.56 16.99 -12.05
N GLY A 253 -8.73 16.51 -11.64
CA GLY A 253 -9.21 15.17 -12.02
C GLY A 253 -9.55 15.08 -13.51
N PRO A 254 -9.71 13.85 -14.04
CA PRO A 254 -9.96 13.62 -15.47
C PRO A 254 -11.18 14.37 -16.00
N ASP A 255 -12.23 14.49 -15.19
CA ASP A 255 -13.48 15.19 -15.52
C ASP A 255 -13.44 16.69 -15.17
N GLY A 256 -12.25 17.27 -14.94
CA GLY A 256 -12.08 18.66 -14.47
C GLY A 256 -12.29 18.86 -12.97
N ALA A 257 -12.42 17.76 -12.19
CA ALA A 257 -12.63 17.79 -10.76
C ALA A 257 -11.54 18.56 -10.00
N GLN A 258 -11.93 19.38 -9.00
CA GLN A 258 -11.00 20.16 -8.18
C GLN A 258 -11.31 19.99 -6.70
N TRP A 259 -10.33 20.30 -5.85
CA TRP A 259 -10.42 20.20 -4.40
C TRP A 259 -10.20 21.54 -3.72
N SER A 260 -10.99 21.81 -2.68
CA SER A 260 -10.78 22.90 -1.73
C SER A 260 -9.88 22.41 -0.61
N VAL A 261 -8.78 23.12 -0.32
CA VAL A 261 -7.72 22.66 0.58
C VAL A 261 -7.53 23.60 1.76
N SER A 262 -8.13 23.25 2.89
CA SER A 262 -8.00 23.97 4.16
C SER A 262 -6.70 23.59 4.86
N ARG A 263 -5.77 24.56 4.95
CA ARG A 263 -4.46 24.39 5.61
C ARG A 263 -4.51 24.88 7.05
N TYR A 264 -4.34 23.97 8.00
CA TYR A 264 -4.30 24.17 9.45
C TYR A 264 -2.87 23.95 9.93
N PHE A 265 -2.00 24.90 9.58
CA PHE A 265 -0.57 24.84 9.89
C PHE A 265 -0.23 25.76 11.05
N ASP A 266 0.86 25.44 11.73
CA ASP A 266 1.52 26.31 12.70
C ASP A 266 0.51 26.75 13.80
N GLU A 267 0.30 28.04 14.08
CA GLU A 267 -0.63 28.48 15.14
C GLU A 267 -2.11 28.08 14.91
N ARG A 268 -2.48 27.55 13.74
CA ARG A 268 -3.82 27.00 13.44
C ARG A 268 -3.89 25.47 13.55
N ALA A 269 -2.81 24.82 13.97
CA ALA A 269 -2.75 23.41 14.32
C ALA A 269 -2.96 23.19 15.85
N ASP A 270 -3.64 24.11 16.52
CA ASP A 270 -3.99 24.04 17.95
C ASP A 270 -5.17 23.10 18.23
N LYS A 271 -5.31 22.65 19.48
CA LYS A 271 -6.34 21.70 19.90
C LYS A 271 -7.77 22.22 19.75
N ALA A 272 -8.03 23.50 19.97
CA ALA A 272 -9.39 24.06 19.87
C ALA A 272 -9.85 24.13 18.40
N THR A 273 -8.96 24.52 17.48
CA THR A 273 -9.19 24.56 16.04
C THR A 273 -9.27 23.16 15.43
N VAL A 274 -8.27 22.30 15.68
CA VAL A 274 -8.20 20.95 15.10
C VAL A 274 -9.37 20.08 15.55
N SER A 275 -9.88 20.24 16.78
CA SER A 275 -11.07 19.53 17.25
C SER A 275 -12.33 19.81 16.40
N GLN A 276 -12.42 20.95 15.70
CA GLN A 276 -13.56 21.24 14.80
C GLN A 276 -13.56 20.39 13.52
N LEU A 277 -12.44 19.72 13.19
CA LEU A 277 -12.32 18.81 12.06
C LEU A 277 -12.85 17.41 12.38
N PHE A 278 -12.94 17.04 13.65
CA PHE A 278 -13.38 15.72 14.11
C PHE A 278 -14.89 15.70 14.40
N GLY A 279 -15.69 16.08 13.40
CA GLY A 279 -17.16 16.11 13.47
C GLY A 279 -17.80 17.44 13.88
N GLY A 280 -17.01 18.53 13.91
CA GLY A 280 -17.51 19.91 14.03
C GLY A 280 -17.82 20.56 12.67
N PRO A 281 -18.07 21.89 12.63
CA PRO A 281 -18.50 22.60 11.41
C PRO A 281 -17.49 22.61 10.25
N SER A 282 -16.23 22.25 10.50
CA SER A 282 -15.14 22.22 9.50
C SER A 282 -14.71 20.80 9.11
N THR A 283 -15.53 19.79 9.40
CA THR A 283 -15.20 18.38 9.12
C THR A 283 -15.09 18.12 7.61
N PRO A 284 -13.89 17.82 7.08
CA PRO A 284 -13.68 17.65 5.64
C PRO A 284 -14.23 16.30 5.15
N ALA A 285 -14.17 16.05 3.84
CA ALA A 285 -14.32 14.69 3.31
C ALA A 285 -13.04 13.86 3.52
N LEU A 286 -11.88 14.50 3.34
CA LEU A 286 -10.54 13.92 3.45
C LEU A 286 -9.72 14.72 4.47
N MET A 287 -9.08 14.05 5.44
CA MET A 287 -8.20 14.71 6.41
C MET A 287 -6.81 14.10 6.42
N PHE A 288 -5.77 14.92 6.41
CA PHE A 288 -4.38 14.52 6.64
C PHE A 288 -3.83 15.26 7.86
N THR A 289 -3.18 14.55 8.78
CA THR A 289 -2.53 15.18 9.95
C THR A 289 -1.08 14.74 10.06
N GLY A 290 -0.13 15.67 9.94
CA GLY A 290 1.26 15.48 10.35
C GLY A 290 1.48 16.08 11.73
N SER A 291 1.87 15.24 12.69
CA SER A 291 2.00 15.61 14.10
C SER A 291 2.85 14.62 14.88
N HIS A 292 3.22 14.98 16.11
CA HIS A 292 3.68 14.03 17.09
C HIS A 292 2.54 13.10 17.56
N GLY A 293 2.81 11.79 17.63
CA GLY A 293 1.94 10.85 18.33
C GLY A 293 2.39 10.70 19.77
N VAL A 294 1.49 10.86 20.74
CA VAL A 294 1.84 10.64 22.16
C VAL A 294 1.86 9.15 22.50
N GLY A 295 2.88 8.74 23.25
CA GLY A 295 2.93 7.45 23.94
C GLY A 295 3.09 7.62 25.44
N PHE A 296 3.02 6.52 26.19
CA PHE A 296 3.02 6.50 27.65
C PHE A 296 3.82 5.31 28.17
N GLU A 297 4.39 5.44 29.36
CA GLU A 297 5.09 4.36 30.04
C GLU A 297 4.22 3.12 30.29
N LEU A 298 4.86 1.96 30.33
CA LEU A 298 4.20 0.69 30.62
C LEU A 298 3.59 0.74 32.03
N GLY A 299 2.25 0.72 32.10
CA GLY A 299 1.49 0.80 33.33
C GLY A 299 0.92 2.19 33.66
N ASP A 300 1.14 3.21 32.82
CA ASP A 300 0.38 4.47 32.91
C ASP A 300 -1.10 4.19 32.57
N PRO A 301 -2.06 4.51 33.46
CA PRO A 301 -3.48 4.21 33.25
C PRO A 301 -4.10 4.95 32.04
N ARG A 302 -3.40 5.94 31.47
CA ARG A 302 -3.81 6.63 30.24
C ARG A 302 -3.44 5.86 28.97
N GLN A 303 -2.44 4.97 29.01
CA GLN A 303 -1.83 4.35 27.83
C GLN A 303 -2.87 3.80 26.84
N ARG A 304 -3.78 2.92 27.29
CA ARG A 304 -4.82 2.31 26.43
C ARG A 304 -5.82 3.30 25.81
N ARG A 305 -6.04 4.47 26.41
CA ARG A 305 -7.06 5.45 26.00
C ARG A 305 -6.49 6.62 25.20
N HIS A 306 -5.23 6.96 25.44
CA HIS A 306 -4.60 8.18 24.90
C HIS A 306 -3.37 7.90 24.02
N GLN A 307 -2.76 6.70 24.04
CA GLN A 307 -1.64 6.40 23.15
C GLN A 307 -2.07 6.41 21.68
N GLY A 308 -1.31 7.12 20.83
CA GLY A 308 -1.71 7.41 19.45
C GLY A 308 -2.61 8.65 19.30
N ALA A 309 -2.84 9.41 20.37
CA ALA A 309 -3.42 10.75 20.28
C ALA A 309 -2.44 11.75 19.64
N LEU A 310 -2.97 12.78 18.99
CA LEU A 310 -2.18 13.76 18.23
C LEU A 310 -1.72 14.88 19.18
N LEU A 311 -0.42 15.07 19.34
CA LEU A 311 0.15 16.24 20.02
C LEU A 311 0.10 17.45 19.08
N LEU A 312 -0.38 18.59 19.59
CA LEU A 312 -0.75 19.75 18.77
C LEU A 312 0.09 20.98 19.10
N GLN A 313 -0.15 22.09 18.39
CA GLN A 313 0.70 23.29 18.46
C GLN A 313 0.75 23.93 19.87
N ASP A 314 -0.24 23.66 20.71
CA ASP A 314 -0.31 24.12 22.11
C ASP A 314 0.92 23.70 22.94
N TRP A 315 1.60 22.61 22.56
CA TRP A 315 2.85 22.21 23.22
C TRP A 315 4.00 23.16 22.81
N PRO A 316 4.63 23.87 23.77
CA PRO A 316 5.63 24.90 23.47
C PRO A 316 7.02 24.33 23.13
N GLY A 317 7.11 23.02 22.84
CA GLY A 317 8.34 22.37 22.42
C GLY A 317 9.22 21.83 23.55
N PRO A 318 10.25 21.01 23.20
CA PRO A 318 11.06 20.26 24.16
C PRO A 318 12.00 21.14 24.98
N ASN A 319 12.32 22.36 24.55
CA ASN A 319 13.15 23.30 25.31
C ASN A 319 12.35 24.06 26.38
N HIS A 320 11.10 24.41 26.08
CA HIS A 320 10.25 25.22 26.97
C HIS A 320 9.31 24.38 27.85
N TRP A 321 9.04 23.13 27.47
CA TRP A 321 8.32 22.17 28.31
C TRP A 321 9.27 21.19 29.00
N LYS A 322 9.00 20.85 30.26
CA LYS A 322 9.67 19.77 31.01
C LYS A 322 8.68 19.10 31.96
N GLY A 323 8.74 17.78 32.08
CA GLY A 323 7.77 16.99 32.84
C GLY A 323 6.55 16.55 32.00
N PRO A 324 5.63 15.74 32.56
CA PRO A 324 4.59 15.04 31.82
C PRO A 324 3.76 15.95 30.90
N ILE A 325 3.42 15.44 29.71
CA ILE A 325 2.51 16.14 28.80
C ILE A 325 1.09 16.09 29.39
N LYS A 326 0.43 17.24 29.42
CA LYS A 326 -0.95 17.38 29.87
C LYS A 326 -1.95 17.09 28.74
N GLU A 327 -3.13 16.65 29.13
CA GLU A 327 -4.25 16.33 28.23
C GLU A 327 -4.81 17.58 27.51
N GLU A 328 -4.49 18.79 27.98
CA GLU A 328 -4.80 20.06 27.29
C GLU A 328 -3.99 20.28 26.00
N LEU A 329 -2.92 19.52 25.76
CA LEU A 329 -1.98 19.72 24.64
C LEU A 329 -2.09 18.70 23.49
N TYR A 330 -2.87 17.62 23.66
CA TYR A 330 -3.06 16.57 22.65
C TYR A 330 -4.54 16.23 22.42
N LEU A 331 -4.93 15.89 21.19
CA LEU A 331 -6.28 15.48 20.82
C LEU A 331 -6.39 13.95 20.85
N SER A 332 -7.20 13.44 21.77
CA SER A 332 -7.43 12.03 22.07
C SER A 332 -8.86 11.57 21.74
N GLY A 333 -9.14 10.27 21.91
CA GLY A 333 -10.50 9.75 21.80
C GLY A 333 -11.48 10.31 22.85
N ASP A 334 -11.01 10.86 23.98
CA ASP A 334 -11.87 11.51 24.98
C ASP A 334 -12.35 12.91 24.55
N ASP A 335 -11.66 13.55 23.60
CA ASP A 335 -11.98 14.89 23.11
C ASP A 335 -13.07 14.91 22.03
N LEU A 336 -13.42 13.74 21.49
CA LEU A 336 -14.47 13.57 20.50
C LEU A 336 -15.86 13.78 21.14
N SER A 337 -16.44 14.96 20.92
CA SER A 337 -17.75 15.28 21.49
C SER A 337 -18.84 14.32 21.01
N GLY A 338 -19.76 13.89 21.89
CA GLY A 338 -20.86 12.98 21.53
C GLY A 338 -21.87 13.52 20.50
N GLY A 339 -21.70 14.77 20.05
CA GLY A 339 -22.44 15.37 18.93
C GLY A 339 -21.73 15.26 17.57
N ALA A 340 -20.47 14.82 17.52
CA ALA A 340 -19.60 14.86 16.35
C ALA A 340 -20.14 14.12 15.11
N GLY A 341 -20.33 14.84 14.01
CA GLY A 341 -20.76 14.27 12.72
C GLY A 341 -19.57 13.97 11.81
N MET A 342 -18.91 12.82 12.00
CA MET A 342 -17.75 12.40 11.17
C MET A 342 -18.14 11.57 9.93
N LEU A 343 -19.44 11.34 9.71
CA LEU A 343 -19.98 10.48 8.66
C LEU A 343 -19.36 10.76 7.28
N GLY A 344 -18.82 9.72 6.63
CA GLY A 344 -18.22 9.84 5.28
C GLY A 344 -16.79 10.37 5.23
N MET A 345 -16.20 10.80 6.37
CA MET A 345 -14.80 11.21 6.42
C MET A 345 -13.86 9.99 6.25
N ILE A 346 -12.76 10.18 5.53
CA ILE A 346 -11.57 9.32 5.62
C ILE A 346 -10.40 10.18 6.14
N ALA A 347 -9.68 9.67 7.13
CA ALA A 347 -8.54 10.36 7.74
C ALA A 347 -7.22 9.60 7.51
N PHE A 348 -6.11 10.33 7.41
CA PHE A 348 -4.75 9.80 7.42
C PHE A 348 -3.97 10.50 8.53
N ASN A 349 -3.53 9.74 9.54
CA ASN A 349 -2.82 10.27 10.70
C ASN A 349 -1.34 9.83 10.67
N PHE A 350 -0.48 10.72 10.16
CA PHE A 350 0.97 10.59 10.29
C PHE A 350 1.39 10.98 11.71
N ALA A 351 1.31 9.99 12.61
CA ALA A 351 1.65 10.10 14.03
C ALA A 351 2.00 8.71 14.61
N CYS A 352 2.96 8.63 15.52
CA CYS A 352 3.32 7.39 16.21
C CYS A 352 2.16 6.79 16.99
N TYR A 353 2.04 5.47 16.95
CA TYR A 353 0.92 4.69 17.50
C TYR A 353 -0.47 5.09 16.97
N GLY A 354 -0.57 5.94 15.94
CA GLY A 354 -1.82 6.50 15.44
C GLY A 354 -2.82 5.46 14.95
N GLY A 355 -2.35 4.30 14.47
CA GLY A 355 -3.16 3.11 14.19
C GLY A 355 -3.18 2.11 15.36
N GLY A 356 -2.06 1.93 16.07
CA GLY A 356 -2.01 1.07 17.25
C GLY A 356 -0.62 0.84 17.85
N THR A 357 -0.59 0.09 18.96
CA THR A 357 0.63 -0.25 19.71
C THR A 357 0.84 -1.77 19.76
N PRO A 358 1.99 -2.31 19.35
CA PRO A 358 2.37 -3.69 19.63
C PRO A 358 2.71 -3.88 21.13
N ARG A 359 2.76 -5.13 21.59
CA ARG A 359 3.08 -5.45 22.99
C ARG A 359 4.56 -5.21 23.33
N TYR A 360 5.44 -5.54 22.39
CA TYR A 360 6.88 -5.42 22.51
C TYR A 360 7.37 -4.32 21.59
N ASP A 361 8.46 -3.67 21.98
CA ASP A 361 9.22 -2.77 21.12
C ASP A 361 9.82 -3.57 19.96
N GLU A 362 9.18 -3.51 18.79
CA GLU A 362 9.65 -4.18 17.58
C GLU A 362 10.96 -3.54 17.09
N PHE A 363 11.21 -2.25 17.31
CA PHE A 363 12.53 -1.66 17.07
C PHE A 363 13.59 -2.26 17.99
N ALA A 364 13.47 -2.18 19.32
CA ALA A 364 14.50 -2.69 20.23
C ALA A 364 14.74 -4.20 20.06
N LYS A 365 13.68 -4.96 19.75
CA LYS A 365 13.72 -6.38 19.37
C LYS A 365 14.48 -6.62 18.06
N GLN A 366 14.37 -5.72 17.09
CA GLN A 366 15.02 -5.84 15.77
C GLN A 366 16.42 -5.21 15.70
N ALA A 367 16.73 -4.33 16.64
CA ALA A 367 17.97 -3.55 16.73
C ALA A 367 18.94 -4.16 17.75
N PHE A 368 18.53 -4.19 19.02
CA PHE A 368 19.37 -4.63 20.14
C PHE A 368 19.08 -6.08 20.54
N LYS A 369 18.17 -6.75 19.82
CA LYS A 369 17.61 -8.09 20.14
C LYS A 369 16.85 -8.14 21.48
N GLU A 370 16.54 -6.97 22.06
CA GLU A 370 15.85 -6.82 23.34
C GLU A 370 14.32 -6.79 23.17
N ARG A 371 13.63 -7.85 23.63
CA ARG A 371 12.16 -7.88 23.64
C ARG A 371 11.58 -7.15 24.86
N LYS A 372 11.87 -5.85 24.99
CA LYS A 372 11.26 -4.99 26.02
C LYS A 372 9.75 -4.86 25.78
N PRO A 373 8.87 -5.14 26.76
CA PRO A 373 7.46 -4.83 26.64
C PRO A 373 7.24 -3.32 26.75
N ILE A 374 6.40 -2.77 25.86
CA ILE A 374 5.97 -1.35 25.88
C ILE A 374 4.49 -1.22 26.25
N ALA A 375 3.70 -2.27 26.07
CA ALA A 375 2.32 -2.37 26.52
C ALA A 375 2.07 -3.74 27.17
N GLU A 376 1.05 -3.83 28.04
CA GLU A 376 0.66 -5.10 28.69
C GLU A 376 0.25 -6.16 27.66
N ALA A 377 -0.49 -5.69 26.65
CA ALA A 377 -1.06 -6.41 25.51
C ALA A 377 -1.10 -5.42 24.32
N PRO A 378 -1.12 -5.88 23.07
CA PRO A 378 -1.22 -4.99 21.92
C PRO A 378 -2.64 -4.41 21.80
N PHE A 379 -2.80 -3.20 21.24
CA PHE A 379 -4.10 -2.55 21.06
C PHE A 379 -4.14 -1.58 19.87
N LEU A 380 -5.34 -1.17 19.43
CA LEU A 380 -5.55 -0.16 18.38
C LEU A 380 -5.73 1.23 19.00
N SER A 381 -5.35 2.29 18.28
CA SER A 381 -5.50 3.68 18.73
C SER A 381 -6.94 4.02 19.08
N ASP A 382 -7.19 4.46 20.31
CA ASP A 382 -8.55 4.74 20.78
C ASP A 382 -9.19 5.95 20.08
N LEU A 383 -8.36 6.90 19.62
CA LEU A 383 -8.79 8.00 18.76
C LEU A 383 -9.45 7.46 17.48
N GLN A 384 -8.73 6.62 16.72
CA GLN A 384 -9.27 6.03 15.49
C GLN A 384 -10.46 5.09 15.78
N ARG A 385 -10.40 4.27 16.84
CA ARG A 385 -11.54 3.42 17.23
C ARG A 385 -12.82 4.22 17.45
N ARG A 386 -12.75 5.36 18.16
CA ARG A 386 -13.92 6.21 18.44
C ARG A 386 -14.35 7.06 17.25
N MET A 387 -13.43 7.49 16.38
CA MET A 387 -13.76 8.12 15.09
C MET A 387 -14.65 7.20 14.26
N LEU A 388 -14.30 5.90 14.16
CA LEU A 388 -15.07 4.90 13.40
C LEU A 388 -16.40 4.53 14.09
N ALA A 389 -16.38 4.31 15.41
CA ALA A 389 -17.55 3.85 16.16
C ALA A 389 -18.57 4.93 16.54
N HIS A 390 -18.41 6.18 16.07
CA HIS A 390 -19.13 7.32 16.62
C HIS A 390 -20.67 7.21 16.42
N PRO A 391 -21.51 7.31 17.47
CA PRO A 391 -22.94 7.05 17.39
C PRO A 391 -23.74 8.08 16.57
N LYS A 392 -23.14 9.23 16.24
CA LYS A 392 -23.71 10.24 15.32
C LYS A 392 -23.22 10.11 13.87
N GLY A 393 -22.54 9.00 13.56
CA GLY A 393 -21.98 8.72 12.25
C GLY A 393 -20.47 8.90 12.28
N GLY A 394 -19.75 7.79 12.19
CA GLY A 394 -18.30 7.74 12.26
C GLY A 394 -17.60 7.97 10.93
N ALA A 395 -16.29 8.21 11.00
CA ALA A 395 -15.40 8.11 9.86
C ALA A 395 -15.48 6.71 9.24
N LEU A 396 -15.36 6.61 7.91
CA LEU A 396 -15.46 5.33 7.21
C LEU A 396 -14.20 4.50 7.35
N ALA A 397 -13.05 5.17 7.34
CA ALA A 397 -11.75 4.59 7.63
C ALA A 397 -10.80 5.65 8.20
N ALA A 398 -9.79 5.20 8.93
CA ALA A 398 -8.66 6.00 9.32
C ALA A 398 -7.38 5.21 9.02
N VAL A 399 -6.42 5.83 8.33
CA VAL A 399 -5.09 5.27 8.12
C VAL A 399 -4.21 5.79 9.24
N GLY A 400 -3.48 4.90 9.90
CA GLY A 400 -2.57 5.26 10.99
C GLY A 400 -1.34 4.38 11.01
N HIS A 401 -0.27 4.88 11.63
CA HIS A 401 0.95 4.10 11.83
C HIS A 401 0.83 3.20 13.07
N ILE A 402 1.20 1.93 12.95
CA ILE A 402 1.29 1.01 14.07
C ILE A 402 2.75 0.95 14.53
N GLU A 403 2.95 1.27 15.81
CA GLU A 403 4.26 1.55 16.42
C GLU A 403 4.89 2.89 15.98
N ARG A 404 6.18 2.92 15.62
CA ARG A 404 6.95 4.16 15.40
C ARG A 404 6.79 4.62 13.95
N ALA A 405 6.16 5.77 13.73
CA ALA A 405 6.32 6.51 12.48
C ALA A 405 7.74 7.12 12.43
N TRP A 406 8.45 6.92 11.34
CA TRP A 406 9.86 7.33 11.24
C TRP A 406 9.97 8.71 10.61
N GLY A 407 10.32 9.73 11.40
CA GLY A 407 10.41 11.14 10.97
C GLY A 407 11.40 11.43 9.82
N TYR A 408 12.21 10.45 9.43
CA TYR A 408 13.17 10.52 8.31
C TYR A 408 12.84 9.58 7.12
N SER A 409 11.85 8.67 7.22
CA SER A 409 11.53 7.70 6.14
C SER A 409 11.03 8.35 4.85
N PHE A 410 10.49 9.57 4.97
CA PHE A 410 10.06 10.40 3.85
C PHE A 410 11.18 11.28 3.28
N MET A 411 12.39 11.26 3.85
CA MET A 411 13.55 12.00 3.36
C MET A 411 14.57 11.02 2.75
N TRP A 412 14.55 10.87 1.43
CA TRP A 412 15.60 10.16 0.70
C TRP A 412 16.87 11.03 0.61
N GLY A 413 18.05 10.43 0.77
CA GLY A 413 19.33 11.12 0.61
C GLY A 413 20.25 10.36 -0.35
N THR A 414 20.40 10.83 -1.60
CA THR A 414 21.23 10.17 -2.62
C THR A 414 22.75 10.29 -2.40
N GLY A 415 23.21 10.69 -1.21
CA GLY A 415 24.61 11.07 -0.95
C GLY A 415 25.10 12.31 -1.72
N LYS A 416 24.26 12.91 -2.57
CA LYS A 416 24.53 14.15 -3.32
C LYS A 416 23.80 15.32 -2.67
N ARG A 417 24.56 16.36 -2.31
CA ARG A 417 24.01 17.64 -1.83
C ARG A 417 22.92 18.16 -2.79
N GLY A 418 21.70 18.34 -2.26
CA GLY A 418 20.57 18.90 -2.99
C GLY A 418 19.73 17.90 -3.81
N ALA A 419 20.01 16.59 -3.74
CA ALA A 419 19.22 15.56 -4.39
C ALA A 419 18.53 14.65 -3.34
N SER A 420 17.59 15.26 -2.63
CA SER A 420 16.61 14.61 -1.77
C SER A 420 15.23 14.66 -2.44
N GLU A 421 14.87 13.61 -3.18
CA GLU A 421 13.49 13.42 -3.64
C GLU A 421 12.71 12.78 -2.47
N PRO A 422 11.82 13.52 -1.78
CA PRO A 422 11.13 12.94 -0.62
C PRO A 422 10.26 11.76 -1.06
N ALA A 423 10.07 10.77 -0.18
CA ALA A 423 9.16 9.63 -0.43
C ALA A 423 7.67 10.03 -0.43
N LEU A 424 7.40 11.34 -0.48
CA LEU A 424 6.15 12.01 -0.76
C LEU A 424 5.33 11.30 -1.86
N ALA A 425 5.98 10.76 -2.89
CA ALA A 425 5.34 10.06 -4.00
C ALA A 425 4.33 8.96 -3.61
N VAL A 426 4.56 8.19 -2.52
CA VAL A 426 3.57 7.18 -2.07
C VAL A 426 2.36 7.81 -1.38
N PHE A 427 2.57 8.89 -0.62
CA PHE A 427 1.50 9.67 -0.01
C PHE A 427 0.67 10.40 -1.09
N GLU A 428 1.33 11.01 -2.07
CA GLU A 428 0.69 11.62 -3.25
C GLU A 428 -0.19 10.61 -4.00
N SER A 429 0.37 9.45 -4.34
CA SER A 429 -0.35 8.43 -5.11
C SER A 429 -1.54 7.87 -4.33
N ALA A 430 -1.40 7.69 -3.01
CA ALA A 430 -2.48 7.27 -2.13
C ALA A 430 -3.61 8.31 -2.05
N LEU A 431 -3.26 9.59 -1.81
CA LEU A 431 -4.24 10.68 -1.78
C LEU A 431 -4.91 10.84 -3.14
N GLU A 432 -4.17 10.76 -4.25
CA GLU A 432 -4.74 10.88 -5.59
C GLU A 432 -5.69 9.72 -5.91
N VAL A 433 -5.37 8.50 -5.51
CA VAL A 433 -6.25 7.33 -5.68
C VAL A 433 -7.53 7.45 -4.84
N LEU A 434 -7.47 7.99 -3.62
CA LEU A 434 -8.66 8.39 -2.86
C LEU A 434 -9.47 9.49 -3.58
N MET A 435 -8.81 10.54 -4.06
CA MET A 435 -9.44 11.68 -4.76
C MET A 435 -10.10 11.29 -6.10
N LYS A 436 -9.61 10.22 -6.74
CA LYS A 436 -10.22 9.55 -7.90
C LYS A 436 -11.44 8.68 -7.55
N GLY A 437 -11.80 8.55 -6.28
CA GLY A 437 -12.96 7.76 -5.83
C GLY A 437 -12.70 6.25 -5.74
N ALA A 438 -11.45 5.82 -5.64
CA ALA A 438 -11.10 4.44 -5.35
C ALA A 438 -11.32 4.09 -3.86
N THR A 439 -11.02 2.85 -3.51
CA THR A 439 -11.12 2.34 -2.14
C THR A 439 -9.90 2.72 -1.31
N VAL A 440 -10.07 2.83 0.02
CA VAL A 440 -8.94 3.11 0.94
C VAL A 440 -7.90 2.00 0.93
N GLY A 441 -8.29 0.74 0.71
CA GLY A 441 -7.37 -0.38 0.55
C GLY A 441 -6.49 -0.28 -0.70
N MET A 442 -7.05 0.13 -1.85
CA MET A 442 -6.24 0.40 -3.06
C MET A 442 -5.30 1.60 -2.89
N ALA A 443 -5.70 2.61 -2.11
CA ALA A 443 -4.85 3.77 -1.87
C ALA A 443 -3.57 3.43 -1.07
N ILE A 444 -3.65 2.45 -0.15
CA ILE A 444 -2.49 2.05 0.67
C ILE A 444 -1.54 1.08 -0.05
N GLU A 445 -1.92 0.56 -1.23
CA GLU A 445 -1.07 -0.36 -2.00
C GLU A 445 0.32 0.23 -2.34
N TYR A 446 0.45 1.55 -2.53
CA TYR A 446 1.75 2.21 -2.75
C TYR A 446 2.69 2.14 -1.53
N PHE A 447 2.15 2.06 -0.30
CA PHE A 447 2.95 1.80 0.90
C PHE A 447 3.38 0.34 0.96
N ASN A 448 2.50 -0.58 0.54
CA ASN A 448 2.80 -2.02 0.46
C ASN A 448 3.83 -2.34 -0.63
N GLU A 449 3.79 -1.64 -1.76
CA GLU A 449 4.81 -1.67 -2.82
C GLU A 449 6.15 -1.12 -2.32
N ARG A 450 6.16 0.05 -1.65
CA ARG A 450 7.38 0.60 -1.03
C ARG A 450 7.94 -0.33 0.04
N TYR A 451 7.09 -1.00 0.82
CA TYR A 451 7.52 -2.02 1.77
C TYR A 451 8.17 -3.21 1.06
N ALA A 452 7.55 -3.73 0.00
CA ALA A 452 8.12 -4.82 -0.81
C ALA A 452 9.45 -4.46 -1.47
N GLU A 453 9.57 -3.24 -2.00
CA GLU A 453 10.80 -2.72 -2.57
C GLU A 453 11.92 -2.62 -1.53
N MET A 454 11.69 -1.89 -0.43
CA MET A 454 12.68 -1.66 0.62
C MET A 454 13.07 -2.96 1.36
N ALA A 455 12.13 -3.90 1.54
CA ALA A 455 12.42 -5.19 2.18
C ALA A 455 13.24 -6.11 1.26
N SER A 456 13.02 -6.07 -0.05
CA SER A 456 13.84 -6.79 -1.03
C SER A 456 15.26 -6.24 -1.07
N ASP A 457 15.40 -4.91 -1.13
CA ASP A 457 16.71 -4.25 -1.20
C ASP A 457 17.49 -4.40 0.12
N LEU A 458 16.82 -4.36 1.27
CA LEU A 458 17.44 -4.66 2.56
C LEU A 458 17.95 -6.11 2.63
N THR A 459 17.25 -7.05 1.99
CA THR A 459 17.66 -8.46 1.98
C THR A 459 18.93 -8.63 1.14
N LEU A 460 18.97 -8.06 -0.07
CA LEU A 460 20.16 -8.07 -0.92
C LEU A 460 21.36 -7.37 -0.25
N GLN A 461 21.14 -6.23 0.43
CA GLN A 461 22.18 -5.55 1.20
C GLN A 461 22.74 -6.44 2.33
N ILE A 462 21.88 -7.15 3.06
CA ILE A 462 22.31 -8.07 4.13
C ILE A 462 23.05 -9.29 3.54
N GLU A 463 22.63 -9.80 2.38
CA GLU A 463 23.29 -10.92 1.68
C GLU A 463 24.70 -10.53 1.18
N GLU A 464 24.90 -9.36 0.59
CA GLU A 464 26.24 -8.88 0.18
C GLU A 464 27.18 -8.72 1.40
N LEU A 465 26.66 -8.23 2.53
CA LEU A 465 27.40 -8.10 3.80
C LEU A 465 27.78 -9.45 4.45
N GLU A 466 27.25 -10.59 3.99
CA GLU A 466 27.76 -11.92 4.39
C GLU A 466 29.08 -12.27 3.66
N TRP A 467 29.35 -11.67 2.49
CA TRP A 467 30.52 -11.96 1.66
C TRP A 467 31.63 -10.91 1.78
N ASP A 468 31.27 -9.63 1.85
CA ASP A 468 32.18 -8.50 2.05
C ASP A 468 31.54 -7.46 2.99
N PRO A 469 32.03 -7.32 4.24
CA PRO A 469 31.51 -6.35 5.20
C PRO A 469 31.59 -4.87 4.76
N ASP A 470 32.43 -4.54 3.77
CA ASP A 470 32.55 -3.18 3.23
C ASP A 470 31.66 -2.96 1.98
N ALA A 471 30.86 -3.96 1.55
CA ALA A 471 30.07 -3.92 0.31
C ALA A 471 28.92 -2.90 0.29
N VAL A 472 28.35 -2.57 1.46
CA VAL A 472 27.19 -1.67 1.59
C VAL A 472 27.56 -0.49 2.47
N ASP A 473 27.37 0.72 1.94
CA ASP A 473 27.54 1.96 2.69
C ASP A 473 26.62 2.01 3.94
N PRO A 474 27.15 2.27 5.15
CA PRO A 474 26.37 2.31 6.39
C PRO A 474 25.17 3.26 6.36
N PHE A 475 25.27 4.43 5.71
CA PHE A 475 24.16 5.36 5.57
C PHE A 475 23.03 4.76 4.73
N THR A 476 23.39 4.12 3.60
CA THR A 476 22.46 3.42 2.70
C THR A 476 21.76 2.27 3.42
N LEU A 477 22.50 1.43 4.17
CA LEU A 477 21.93 0.33 4.95
C LEU A 477 20.95 0.83 6.03
N ALA A 478 21.36 1.83 6.83
CA ALA A 478 20.52 2.44 7.86
C ALA A 478 19.24 3.07 7.27
N HIS A 479 19.35 3.72 6.12
CA HIS A 479 18.20 4.30 5.42
C HIS A 479 17.24 3.22 4.89
N THR A 480 17.72 2.21 4.16
CA THR A 480 16.86 1.15 3.61
C THR A 480 16.19 0.36 4.73
N TRP A 481 16.90 0.03 5.82
CA TRP A 481 16.36 -0.62 7.01
C TRP A 481 15.22 0.18 7.66
N THR A 482 15.42 1.49 7.80
CA THR A 482 14.45 2.46 8.35
C THR A 482 13.21 2.57 7.45
N SER A 483 13.40 2.80 6.16
CA SER A 483 12.32 2.93 5.17
C SER A 483 11.49 1.65 5.04
N ASN A 484 12.12 0.47 5.12
CA ASN A 484 11.43 -0.83 5.21
C ASN A 484 10.54 -0.93 6.46
N ASN A 485 11.04 -0.51 7.63
CA ASN A 485 10.31 -0.62 8.89
C ASN A 485 9.14 0.36 8.99
N ASP A 486 9.30 1.56 8.42
CA ASP A 486 8.23 2.57 8.37
C ASP A 486 7.12 2.20 7.38
N ALA A 487 7.47 1.84 6.14
CA ALA A 487 6.49 1.54 5.09
C ALA A 487 5.55 0.38 5.49
N ARG A 488 6.08 -0.61 6.22
CA ARG A 488 5.31 -1.73 6.81
C ARG A 488 4.26 -1.29 7.83
N GLY A 489 4.42 -0.13 8.46
CA GLY A 489 3.65 0.27 9.65
C GLY A 489 2.32 0.96 9.37
N TYR A 490 2.08 1.46 8.15
CA TYR A 490 0.80 2.07 7.79
C TYR A 490 -0.28 1.00 7.61
N ALA A 491 -1.42 1.19 8.26
CA ALA A 491 -2.53 0.26 8.18
C ALA A 491 -3.87 0.98 8.12
N VAL A 492 -4.83 0.39 7.39
CA VAL A 492 -6.23 0.82 7.39
C VAL A 492 -6.92 0.31 8.66
N MET A 493 -7.42 1.23 9.48
CA MET A 493 -8.47 0.97 10.45
C MET A 493 -9.82 1.24 9.78
N GLY A 494 -10.70 0.24 9.77
CA GLY A 494 -11.93 0.23 8.99
C GLY A 494 -11.97 -0.89 7.94
N ASP A 495 -13.05 -0.92 7.18
CA ASP A 495 -13.27 -1.77 6.02
C ASP A 495 -12.47 -1.24 4.80
N PRO A 496 -11.56 -2.04 4.22
CA PRO A 496 -10.69 -1.56 3.13
C PRO A 496 -11.44 -1.19 1.84
N ALA A 497 -12.71 -1.59 1.70
CA ALA A 497 -13.52 -1.31 0.52
C ALA A 497 -14.26 0.05 0.54
N VAL A 498 -14.20 0.83 1.64
CA VAL A 498 -14.85 2.15 1.71
C VAL A 498 -14.15 3.18 0.83
N ARG A 499 -14.90 4.23 0.44
CA ARG A 499 -14.50 5.28 -0.50
C ARG A 499 -14.95 6.65 0.03
N LEU A 500 -14.38 7.73 -0.50
CA LEU A 500 -14.88 9.08 -0.25
C LEU A 500 -16.26 9.26 -0.90
N SER A 501 -17.30 9.52 -0.08
CA SER A 501 -18.69 9.72 -0.54
C SER A 501 -18.88 11.13 -1.13
N LEU A 502 -18.30 11.39 -2.30
CA LEU A 502 -18.25 12.72 -2.92
C LEU A 502 -19.48 13.02 -3.80
N ALA A 503 -19.87 14.29 -3.86
CA ALA A 503 -20.91 14.76 -4.78
C ALA A 503 -20.49 14.64 -6.26
N PRO A 504 -21.43 14.43 -7.21
CA PRO A 504 -21.18 14.64 -8.64
C PRO A 504 -20.66 16.07 -8.90
N LEU A 505 -19.96 16.30 -10.03
CA LEU A 505 -19.38 17.62 -10.30
C LEU A 505 -20.44 18.70 -10.52
N ASP A 506 -21.51 18.37 -11.25
CA ASP A 506 -22.68 19.24 -11.47
C ASP A 506 -23.80 19.00 -10.43
N GLY A 507 -23.48 18.37 -9.30
CA GLY A 507 -24.46 17.91 -8.30
C GLY A 507 -24.35 18.64 -6.97
N GLU A 508 -25.48 19.13 -6.46
CA GLU A 508 -25.58 19.74 -5.13
C GLU A 508 -25.14 18.77 -4.02
N PRO A 509 -24.22 19.16 -3.12
CA PRO A 509 -23.80 18.32 -1.99
C PRO A 509 -24.96 17.96 -1.05
N ARG A 510 -25.06 16.67 -0.70
CA ARG A 510 -25.93 16.18 0.37
C ARG A 510 -25.11 16.00 1.65
N GLY A 511 -25.12 17.03 2.49
CA GLY A 511 -24.41 17.08 3.77
C GLY A 511 -24.93 16.10 4.84
N ARG A 512 -24.07 15.85 5.84
CA ARG A 512 -24.19 14.77 6.84
C ARG A 512 -25.53 14.76 7.58
N ASP A 513 -26.03 15.92 8.00
CA ASP A 513 -27.26 16.05 8.81
C ASP A 513 -28.54 15.57 8.09
N SER A 514 -28.49 15.43 6.77
CA SER A 514 -29.61 14.93 5.97
C SER A 514 -29.65 13.40 5.82
N VAL A 515 -28.60 12.69 6.27
CA VAL A 515 -28.50 11.23 6.17
C VAL A 515 -28.97 10.60 7.48
N VAL A 516 -30.12 9.92 7.42
CA VAL A 516 -30.69 9.22 8.57
C VAL A 516 -29.92 7.92 8.81
N LEU A 517 -29.16 7.87 9.90
CA LEU A 517 -28.59 6.61 10.39
C LEU A 517 -29.72 5.66 10.81
N GLY A 518 -29.59 4.38 10.44
CA GLY A 518 -30.49 3.35 10.93
C GLY A 518 -30.50 3.29 12.46
N GLN A 519 -31.63 2.89 13.05
CA GLN A 519 -31.69 2.59 14.48
C GLN A 519 -30.79 1.37 14.79
N LEU A 520 -30.24 1.33 16.02
CA LEU A 520 -29.71 0.07 16.55
C LEU A 520 -30.84 -0.96 16.59
N PRO A 521 -30.58 -2.25 16.28
CA PRO A 521 -31.46 -3.32 16.70
C PRO A 521 -31.70 -3.17 18.21
N ALA A 522 -32.95 -3.18 18.65
CA ALA A 522 -33.22 -3.18 20.09
C ALA A 522 -32.51 -4.40 20.71
N PRO A 523 -31.77 -4.24 21.83
CA PRO A 523 -31.08 -5.36 22.43
C PRO A 523 -32.10 -6.44 22.74
N SER A 524 -31.87 -7.64 22.20
CA SER A 524 -32.77 -8.77 22.37
C SER A 524 -32.93 -9.01 23.86
N SER A 525 -34.13 -8.78 24.39
CA SER A 525 -34.41 -8.91 25.80
C SER A 525 -34.42 -10.39 26.16
N GLU A 526 -33.25 -10.95 26.44
CA GLU A 526 -33.12 -12.23 27.11
C GLU A 526 -33.98 -12.17 28.37
N SER A 527 -34.96 -13.06 28.45
CA SER A 527 -35.90 -13.11 29.55
C SER A 527 -35.14 -13.44 30.83
N SER A 528 -34.94 -12.45 31.70
CA SER A 528 -34.43 -12.65 33.06
C SER A 528 -35.16 -13.83 33.69
N PRO A 529 -34.46 -14.89 34.14
CA PRO A 529 -35.12 -16.06 34.69
C PRO A 529 -35.89 -15.67 35.96
N GLU A 530 -37.21 -15.89 35.95
CA GLU A 530 -38.05 -15.61 37.12
C GLU A 530 -37.57 -16.42 38.32
N SER A 531 -37.23 -15.72 39.40
CA SER A 531 -36.79 -16.32 40.65
C SER A 531 -37.95 -17.00 41.39
N SER A 532 -38.17 -18.28 41.11
CA SER A 532 -39.03 -19.15 41.92
C SER A 532 -38.23 -19.86 43.03
N PRO A 533 -38.84 -20.14 44.20
CA PRO A 533 -38.11 -20.35 45.45
C PRO A 533 -37.45 -21.73 45.57
N ALA A 534 -36.37 -21.77 46.35
CA ALA A 534 -35.61 -22.99 46.63
C ALA A 534 -36.46 -24.04 47.37
N THR A 535 -36.35 -25.29 46.91
CA THR A 535 -36.76 -26.49 47.66
C THR A 535 -35.61 -27.48 47.69
N THR A 536 -35.43 -28.12 48.84
CA THR A 536 -34.32 -29.03 49.16
C THR A 536 -34.55 -30.43 48.58
N GLY A 537 -33.51 -31.03 48.00
CA GLY A 537 -33.48 -32.45 47.61
C GLY A 537 -32.04 -32.95 47.47
N GLU A 538 -31.77 -34.15 47.96
CA GLU A 538 -30.44 -34.76 47.95
C GLU A 538 -30.10 -35.42 46.60
N ALA A 539 -28.80 -35.68 46.37
CA ALA A 539 -28.33 -36.45 45.22
C ALA A 539 -28.75 -37.94 45.31
N PRO A 540 -28.65 -38.68 44.19
CA PRO A 540 -27.64 -39.74 44.24
C PRO A 540 -26.75 -39.88 42.99
N THR A 541 -25.54 -40.31 43.31
CA THR A 541 -24.44 -40.88 42.51
C THR A 541 -24.76 -41.56 41.17
N ALA A 542 -23.95 -41.18 40.17
CA ALA A 542 -23.17 -42.03 39.27
C ALA A 542 -23.64 -43.46 38.91
N GLY A 543 -23.76 -43.71 37.60
CA GLY A 543 -23.58 -45.01 36.96
C GLY A 543 -22.70 -44.84 35.72
N GLU A 544 -21.71 -45.72 35.53
CA GLU A 544 -20.75 -45.71 34.41
C GLU A 544 -21.18 -46.70 33.28
N PRO A 545 -20.43 -46.85 32.17
CA PRO A 545 -21.04 -46.96 30.84
C PRO A 545 -21.35 -48.39 30.37
N ASP A 546 -22.04 -48.48 29.23
CA ASP A 546 -22.22 -49.72 28.46
C ASP A 546 -21.90 -49.48 26.96
N GLU A 547 -21.65 -50.56 26.21
CA GLU A 547 -20.84 -50.54 24.99
C GLU A 547 -21.54 -50.07 23.70
N ALA A 548 -20.73 -49.61 22.73
CA ALA A 548 -21.16 -49.31 21.35
C ALA A 548 -20.46 -50.23 20.32
N PRO A 549 -21.20 -50.94 19.45
CA PRO A 549 -20.61 -51.82 18.44
C PRO A 549 -20.16 -51.09 17.17
N SER A 550 -19.23 -51.70 16.42
CA SER A 550 -18.53 -51.08 15.28
C SER A 550 -19.02 -51.53 13.89
N ALA A 551 -18.93 -50.63 12.91
CA ALA A 551 -18.71 -50.92 11.48
C ALA A 551 -17.89 -49.75 10.91
N GLN A 552 -16.60 -49.93 10.57
CA GLN A 552 -16.06 -50.53 9.33
C GLN A 552 -16.44 -49.79 8.04
N ALA A 553 -15.41 -49.48 7.24
CA ALA A 553 -15.48 -48.70 6.00
C ALA A 553 -15.22 -49.58 4.77
N PRO A 554 -15.51 -49.08 3.56
CA PRO A 554 -14.94 -49.60 2.32
C PRO A 554 -14.15 -48.56 1.51
N GLY A 555 -13.32 -49.08 0.62
CA GLY A 555 -12.64 -48.43 -0.50
C GLY A 555 -11.67 -49.44 -1.13
N PRO A 556 -10.91 -49.10 -2.18
CA PRO A 556 -11.02 -47.95 -3.08
C PRO A 556 -11.45 -48.38 -4.50
N GLU A 557 -11.66 -47.43 -5.42
CA GLU A 557 -11.65 -47.71 -6.87
C GLU A 557 -10.70 -46.76 -7.61
N ALA A 558 -10.10 -47.26 -8.69
CA ALA A 558 -9.21 -46.51 -9.57
C ALA A 558 -9.74 -46.54 -11.01
N GLY A 559 -10.00 -45.36 -11.58
CA GLY A 559 -10.43 -45.20 -12.97
C GLY A 559 -9.29 -44.73 -13.86
N ASN A 560 -8.92 -45.53 -14.87
CA ASN A 560 -7.84 -45.17 -15.80
C ASN A 560 -8.20 -43.99 -16.70
N VAL A 561 -7.24 -43.09 -16.88
CA VAL A 561 -7.22 -42.12 -17.99
C VAL A 561 -6.88 -42.86 -19.28
N ASN A 562 -7.46 -42.48 -20.42
CA ASN A 562 -7.09 -43.04 -21.73
C ASN A 562 -6.95 -41.94 -22.79
N PHE A 563 -5.92 -42.03 -23.64
CA PHE A 563 -5.61 -41.07 -24.70
C PHE A 563 -6.21 -41.53 -26.03
N GLY A 564 -6.82 -40.61 -26.79
CA GLY A 564 -7.44 -40.87 -28.10
C GLY A 564 -6.93 -39.91 -29.17
N TRP A 565 -6.28 -40.44 -30.21
CA TRP A 565 -5.55 -39.69 -31.25
C TRP A 565 -6.38 -39.57 -32.54
N PHE A 566 -6.18 -38.48 -33.32
CA PHE A 566 -6.51 -38.20 -34.75
C PHE A 566 -7.05 -36.75 -34.89
N GLY A 567 -6.82 -35.99 -35.98
CA GLY A 567 -6.07 -36.25 -37.21
C GLY A 567 -5.93 -34.99 -38.11
N LYS A 568 -5.10 -35.06 -39.17
CA LYS A 568 -4.70 -33.95 -40.07
C LYS A 568 -5.82 -33.38 -40.99
N GLY A 569 -5.66 -32.12 -41.44
CA GLY A 569 -6.27 -31.54 -42.67
C GLY A 569 -6.56 -30.04 -42.49
N LYS A 570 -6.05 -29.00 -43.19
CA LYS A 570 -5.27 -28.74 -44.43
C LYS A 570 -6.09 -27.96 -45.49
N GLU A 571 -5.59 -26.77 -45.84
CA GLU A 571 -5.74 -26.02 -47.12
C GLU A 571 -7.01 -25.19 -47.48
N ASP A 572 -6.72 -24.06 -48.16
CA ASP A 572 -7.42 -23.31 -49.22
C ASP A 572 -8.79 -22.64 -48.96
N GLU A 573 -9.23 -21.58 -49.67
CA GLU A 573 -8.62 -20.42 -50.37
C GLU A 573 -9.76 -19.38 -50.62
N GLY A 574 -9.49 -18.12 -50.99
CA GLY A 574 -10.56 -17.21 -51.46
C GLY A 574 -10.23 -15.71 -51.56
N GLU A 575 -9.99 -15.21 -52.78
CA GLU A 575 -9.78 -13.78 -53.08
C GLU A 575 -11.09 -12.99 -53.30
N GLY A 576 -11.05 -11.64 -53.26
CA GLY A 576 -12.22 -10.78 -53.54
C GLY A 576 -11.99 -9.26 -53.61
N ARG A 577 -11.58 -8.75 -54.78
CA ARG A 577 -11.52 -7.32 -55.21
C ARG A 577 -11.77 -7.27 -56.75
N PRO A 578 -11.92 -6.13 -57.49
CA PRO A 578 -11.61 -4.71 -57.16
C PRO A 578 -12.62 -3.62 -57.67
N ALA A 579 -12.26 -2.32 -57.47
CA ALA A 579 -12.60 -1.11 -58.27
C ALA A 579 -14.08 -0.60 -58.34
N ALA A 580 -14.41 0.67 -58.64
CA ALA A 580 -13.69 1.79 -59.28
C ALA A 580 -14.17 3.22 -58.82
N ASN A 581 -13.60 4.30 -59.40
CA ASN A 581 -13.91 5.75 -59.25
C ASN A 581 -14.39 6.35 -60.62
N PRO A 582 -14.74 7.66 -60.89
CA PRO A 582 -14.01 8.90 -60.51
C PRO A 582 -14.79 10.28 -60.42
N GLU A 583 -14.05 11.41 -60.29
CA GLU A 583 -14.30 12.82 -60.78
C GLU A 583 -15.45 13.72 -60.19
N SER A 584 -15.42 15.08 -60.16
CA SER A 584 -14.41 16.16 -60.47
C SER A 584 -14.84 17.60 -60.01
N GLY A 585 -13.90 18.58 -59.94
CA GLY A 585 -14.10 20.07 -59.82
C GLY A 585 -13.59 20.69 -58.49
N GLU A 586 -12.76 21.76 -58.36
CA GLU A 586 -12.45 23.04 -59.08
C GLU A 586 -13.47 24.18 -58.84
N ASP A 587 -13.14 25.46 -58.56
CA ASP A 587 -11.86 26.24 -58.48
C ASP A 587 -11.79 27.04 -57.12
N GLU A 588 -11.13 28.17 -56.78
CA GLU A 588 -10.32 29.26 -57.40
C GLU A 588 -9.43 29.97 -56.31
N GLN A 589 -8.39 30.77 -56.66
CA GLN A 589 -7.59 31.58 -55.70
C GLN A 589 -6.75 32.73 -56.34
N PRO A 590 -6.75 33.97 -55.78
CA PRO A 590 -5.70 34.98 -56.02
C PRO A 590 -5.12 35.73 -54.76
N PRO A 591 -3.96 36.46 -54.86
CA PRO A 591 -3.14 36.97 -53.73
C PRO A 591 -2.85 38.52 -53.84
N PRO A 592 -1.73 39.16 -53.35
CA PRO A 592 -0.65 38.82 -52.38
C PRO A 592 -0.20 39.93 -51.36
N ALA A 593 0.63 39.54 -50.36
CA ALA A 593 1.69 40.34 -49.65
C ALA A 593 1.27 41.53 -48.73
N PRO A 594 2.08 42.01 -47.74
CA PRO A 594 3.54 41.87 -47.54
C PRO A 594 4.02 41.14 -46.25
N HIS A 595 5.35 41.19 -46.00
CA HIS A 595 6.09 40.34 -45.04
C HIS A 595 6.08 40.78 -43.57
N GLU A 596 6.04 39.81 -42.65
CA GLU A 596 6.86 39.81 -41.41
C GLU A 596 7.45 38.41 -41.10
N SER A 597 8.78 38.32 -41.24
CA SER A 597 9.80 37.56 -40.45
C SER A 597 9.57 36.18 -39.78
N ARG A 598 8.39 35.55 -39.73
CA ARG A 598 8.15 34.32 -38.94
C ARG A 598 8.40 32.98 -39.66
N GLY A 599 8.32 32.93 -40.99
CA GLY A 599 8.30 31.67 -41.75
C GLY A 599 9.56 30.79 -41.65
N THR A 600 10.75 31.39 -41.50
CA THR A 600 12.02 30.66 -41.47
C THR A 600 12.24 29.84 -40.20
N ILE A 601 11.68 30.25 -39.06
CA ILE A 601 11.87 29.57 -37.79
C ILE A 601 10.97 28.33 -37.72
N SER A 602 9.67 28.45 -38.01
CA SER A 602 8.75 27.29 -38.02
C SER A 602 9.18 26.24 -39.05
N GLY A 603 9.65 26.66 -40.23
CA GLY A 603 10.21 25.75 -41.23
C GLY A 603 11.56 25.12 -40.86
N PHE A 604 12.23 25.59 -39.80
CA PHE A 604 13.43 24.96 -39.23
C PHE A 604 13.04 24.02 -38.07
N VAL A 605 12.17 24.49 -37.17
CA VAL A 605 11.63 23.73 -36.04
C VAL A 605 10.92 22.44 -36.49
N ASN A 606 10.06 22.49 -37.53
CA ASN A 606 9.40 21.27 -38.01
C ASN A 606 10.39 20.22 -38.54
N ARG A 607 11.43 20.63 -39.28
CA ARG A 607 12.46 19.70 -39.77
C ARG A 607 13.39 19.19 -38.68
N MET A 608 13.62 19.97 -37.62
CA MET A 608 14.24 19.46 -36.40
C MET A 608 13.33 18.47 -35.68
N ALA A 609 12.03 18.72 -35.60
CA ALA A 609 11.07 17.82 -34.95
C ALA A 609 10.92 16.50 -35.72
N GLU A 610 10.87 16.52 -37.04
CA GLU A 610 10.89 15.32 -37.90
C GLU A 610 12.19 14.53 -37.72
N ALA A 611 13.36 15.20 -37.74
CA ALA A 611 14.65 14.54 -37.51
C ALA A 611 14.80 13.98 -36.09
N LEU A 612 14.27 14.67 -35.07
CA LEU A 612 14.23 14.19 -33.68
C LEU A 612 13.25 13.03 -33.51
N SER A 613 12.09 13.05 -34.19
CA SER A 613 11.12 11.96 -34.16
C SER A 613 11.69 10.69 -34.77
N GLY A 614 12.32 10.79 -35.95
CA GLY A 614 13.02 9.65 -36.57
C GLY A 614 14.16 9.13 -35.71
N ALA A 615 14.96 10.02 -35.11
CA ALA A 615 16.02 9.62 -34.18
C ALA A 615 15.50 8.98 -32.87
N VAL A 616 14.27 9.32 -32.44
CA VAL A 616 13.60 8.68 -31.30
C VAL A 616 13.05 7.30 -31.69
N GLU A 617 12.44 7.16 -32.87
CA GLU A 617 11.97 5.86 -33.38
C GLU A 617 13.15 4.88 -33.60
N ASP A 618 14.23 5.31 -34.25
CA ASP A 618 15.47 4.52 -34.38
C ASP A 618 16.09 4.16 -33.01
N ALA A 619 15.89 5.01 -31.98
CA ALA A 619 16.35 4.73 -30.62
C ALA A 619 15.43 3.78 -29.82
N MET A 620 14.21 3.45 -30.29
CA MET A 620 13.28 2.58 -29.56
C MET A 620 13.71 1.10 -29.50
N THR A 621 14.58 0.64 -30.40
CA THR A 621 15.03 -0.77 -30.42
C THR A 621 16.55 -0.86 -30.58
N LEU A 622 17.23 -1.46 -29.62
CA LEU A 622 18.64 -1.82 -29.74
C LEU A 622 18.76 -3.21 -30.37
N GLU A 623 19.61 -3.36 -31.40
CA GLU A 623 19.88 -4.64 -32.05
C GLU A 623 21.38 -4.84 -32.28
N VAL A 624 21.96 -5.85 -31.61
CA VAL A 624 23.33 -6.30 -31.85
C VAL A 624 23.30 -7.62 -32.62
N ARG A 625 23.95 -7.65 -33.79
CA ARG A 625 24.11 -8.84 -34.62
C ARG A 625 25.60 -9.17 -34.76
N THR A 626 26.01 -10.37 -34.38
CA THR A 626 27.39 -10.84 -34.55
C THR A 626 27.43 -11.94 -35.60
N TYR A 627 28.08 -11.61 -36.72
CA TYR A 627 28.30 -12.51 -37.84
C TYR A 627 29.71 -13.07 -37.83
N VAL A 628 29.92 -14.23 -38.44
CA VAL A 628 31.24 -14.75 -38.80
C VAL A 628 31.34 -14.82 -40.32
N SER A 629 32.51 -14.48 -40.86
CA SER A 629 32.82 -14.53 -42.30
C SER A 629 34.21 -15.13 -42.53
N ALA A 630 34.34 -15.91 -43.60
CA ALA A 630 35.64 -16.39 -44.08
C ALA A 630 36.46 -15.30 -44.78
N ASP A 631 35.82 -14.21 -45.21
CA ASP A 631 36.46 -12.97 -45.68
C ASP A 631 35.85 -11.77 -44.92
N PRO A 632 36.52 -11.29 -43.86
CA PRO A 632 36.08 -10.11 -43.12
C PRO A 632 36.19 -8.80 -43.92
N SER A 633 37.09 -8.71 -44.90
CA SER A 633 37.29 -7.51 -45.72
C SER A 633 36.15 -7.32 -46.72
N ALA A 634 35.66 -8.40 -47.32
CA ALA A 634 34.45 -8.38 -48.13
C ALA A 634 33.22 -8.05 -47.27
N ALA A 635 33.05 -8.72 -46.12
CA ALA A 635 31.89 -8.53 -45.24
C ALA A 635 31.78 -7.10 -44.65
N ALA A 636 32.91 -6.42 -44.42
CA ALA A 636 32.93 -5.03 -43.96
C ALA A 636 32.60 -3.99 -45.06
N SER A 637 32.46 -4.42 -46.33
CA SER A 637 32.22 -3.53 -47.48
C SER A 637 30.77 -3.49 -47.98
N VAL A 638 29.89 -4.33 -47.41
CA VAL A 638 28.47 -4.43 -47.77
C VAL A 638 27.56 -3.74 -46.75
N ASP A 639 26.35 -3.37 -47.17
CA ASP A 639 25.37 -2.71 -46.30
C ASP A 639 24.72 -3.67 -45.28
N ARG A 640 24.02 -3.11 -44.27
CA ARG A 640 23.40 -3.86 -43.15
C ARG A 640 22.39 -4.92 -43.60
N LYS A 641 21.71 -4.75 -44.74
CA LYS A 641 20.77 -5.73 -45.28
C LYS A 641 21.52 -6.82 -46.05
N THR A 642 22.42 -6.44 -46.95
CA THR A 642 23.24 -7.41 -47.70
C THR A 642 24.09 -8.29 -46.77
N LEU A 643 24.63 -7.73 -45.67
CA LEU A 643 25.32 -8.50 -44.63
C LEU A 643 24.42 -9.52 -43.93
N ALA A 644 23.14 -9.19 -43.70
CA ALA A 644 22.17 -10.11 -43.11
C ALA A 644 21.72 -11.23 -44.06
N GLU A 645 21.88 -11.05 -45.36
CA GLU A 645 21.58 -12.05 -46.40
C GLU A 645 22.80 -12.93 -46.75
N GLN A 646 24.03 -12.51 -46.42
CA GLN A 646 25.28 -13.18 -46.85
C GLN A 646 26.21 -13.63 -45.71
N GLY A 647 26.10 -13.06 -44.50
CA GLY A 647 26.91 -13.44 -43.33
C GLY A 647 26.27 -14.56 -42.50
N ASP A 648 27.09 -15.46 -41.94
CA ASP A 648 26.61 -16.46 -40.99
C ASP A 648 26.32 -15.79 -39.64
N LEU A 649 25.03 -15.66 -39.28
CA LEU A 649 24.59 -15.01 -38.03
C LEU A 649 24.78 -15.99 -36.86
N ARG A 650 25.80 -15.73 -36.05
CA ARG A 650 26.20 -16.64 -34.96
C ARG A 650 25.63 -16.24 -33.60
N ALA A 651 25.45 -14.95 -33.33
CA ALA A 651 24.82 -14.46 -32.10
C ALA A 651 23.96 -13.22 -32.36
N PHE A 652 22.85 -13.09 -31.64
CA PHE A 652 21.90 -11.98 -31.77
C PHE A 652 21.35 -11.57 -30.40
N THR A 653 21.22 -10.26 -30.19
CA THR A 653 20.46 -9.69 -29.07
C THR A 653 19.63 -8.51 -29.58
N ARG A 654 18.31 -8.52 -29.32
CA ARG A 654 17.42 -7.37 -29.45
C ARG A 654 16.96 -6.94 -28.06
N ILE A 655 16.88 -5.63 -27.83
CA ILE A 655 16.30 -5.04 -26.62
C ILE A 655 15.34 -3.92 -27.06
N ARG A 656 14.04 -4.09 -26.80
CA ARG A 656 13.01 -3.07 -27.10
C ARG A 656 12.85 -2.10 -25.92
N ILE A 657 12.27 -0.93 -26.16
CA ILE A 657 12.10 0.13 -25.13
C ILE A 657 11.12 -0.25 -24.01
N ASP A 658 10.22 -1.20 -24.26
CA ASP A 658 9.28 -1.81 -23.32
C ASP A 658 9.88 -3.03 -22.57
N GLY A 659 11.17 -3.32 -22.72
CA GLY A 659 11.90 -4.34 -21.96
C GLY A 659 12.01 -5.72 -22.62
N ASP A 660 11.26 -5.96 -23.70
CA ASP A 660 11.31 -7.21 -24.48
C ASP A 660 12.73 -7.52 -24.98
N LEU A 661 13.12 -8.80 -24.86
CA LEU A 661 14.47 -9.29 -25.14
C LEU A 661 14.46 -10.53 -26.04
N ASP A 662 14.93 -10.41 -27.29
CA ASP A 662 15.24 -11.57 -28.13
C ASP A 662 16.74 -11.91 -27.98
N VAL A 663 17.09 -13.18 -27.73
CA VAL A 663 18.48 -13.64 -27.70
C VAL A 663 18.67 -14.93 -28.50
N VAL A 664 19.71 -14.96 -29.34
CA VAL A 664 20.24 -16.17 -29.99
C VAL A 664 21.68 -16.37 -29.53
N VAL A 665 21.91 -17.45 -28.79
CA VAL A 665 23.21 -17.82 -28.21
C VAL A 665 23.99 -18.70 -29.21
N PRO A 666 25.30 -18.45 -29.45
CA PRO A 666 26.08 -19.22 -30.40
C PRO A 666 26.33 -20.66 -29.91
N GLN A 667 26.17 -21.65 -30.80
CA GLN A 667 26.42 -23.07 -30.48
C GLN A 667 27.63 -23.62 -31.26
N ARG A 668 28.48 -24.38 -30.58
CA ARG A 668 29.66 -25.07 -31.12
C ARG A 668 29.82 -26.44 -30.48
N ASP A 669 30.04 -27.47 -31.30
CA ASP A 669 30.26 -28.86 -30.88
C ASP A 669 29.20 -29.39 -29.88
N GLY A 670 27.95 -28.89 -30.02
CA GLY A 670 26.80 -29.21 -29.16
C GLY A 670 26.62 -28.31 -27.93
N GLY A 671 27.67 -27.61 -27.48
CA GLY A 671 27.63 -26.67 -26.36
C GLY A 671 27.52 -25.20 -26.77
N ILE A 672 27.44 -24.29 -25.81
CA ILE A 672 27.51 -22.84 -26.06
C ILE A 672 28.96 -22.44 -26.40
N ASP A 673 29.13 -21.68 -27.47
CA ASP A 673 30.42 -21.12 -27.88
C ASP A 673 30.76 -19.89 -27.00
N LYS A 674 31.37 -20.16 -25.84
CA LYS A 674 31.58 -19.15 -24.79
C LYS A 674 32.44 -17.96 -25.24
N GLU A 675 33.49 -18.22 -26.02
CA GLU A 675 34.39 -17.16 -26.51
C GLU A 675 33.65 -16.18 -27.42
N LEU A 676 32.80 -16.70 -28.31
CA LEU A 676 31.96 -15.88 -29.19
C LEU A 676 30.80 -15.20 -28.44
N TRP A 677 30.30 -15.82 -27.37
CA TRP A 677 29.25 -15.25 -26.52
C TRP A 677 29.75 -14.10 -25.64
N GLU A 678 30.93 -14.24 -25.02
CA GLU A 678 31.57 -13.15 -24.26
C GLU A 678 31.88 -11.94 -25.16
N LEU A 679 32.37 -12.18 -26.39
CA LEU A 679 32.55 -11.12 -27.38
C LEU A 679 31.22 -10.44 -27.75
N HIS A 680 30.14 -11.21 -27.92
CA HIS A 680 28.81 -10.65 -28.20
C HIS A 680 28.29 -9.81 -27.03
N LEU A 681 28.44 -10.28 -25.79
CA LEU A 681 28.02 -9.55 -24.59
C LEU A 681 28.78 -8.22 -24.43
N GLN A 682 30.08 -8.18 -24.71
CA GLN A 682 30.86 -6.93 -24.71
C GLN A 682 30.32 -5.93 -25.75
N MET A 683 29.92 -6.41 -26.93
CA MET A 683 29.29 -5.56 -27.95
C MET A 683 27.87 -5.10 -27.56
N VAL A 684 27.10 -5.93 -26.85
CA VAL A 684 25.80 -5.54 -26.28
C VAL A 684 25.97 -4.45 -25.23
N GLN A 685 26.91 -4.61 -24.28
CA GLN A 685 27.18 -3.59 -23.27
C GLN A 685 27.65 -2.27 -23.91
N GLN A 686 28.62 -2.31 -24.82
CA GLN A 686 29.11 -1.11 -25.50
C GLN A 686 27.99 -0.40 -26.29
N ALA A 687 27.08 -1.15 -26.89
CA ALA A 687 25.93 -0.60 -27.62
C ALA A 687 24.86 -0.01 -26.68
N GLN A 688 24.64 -0.62 -25.50
CA GLN A 688 23.79 -0.06 -24.44
C GLN A 688 24.36 1.26 -23.89
N GLU A 689 25.66 1.30 -23.56
CA GLU A 689 26.35 2.51 -23.09
C GLU A 689 26.29 3.64 -24.13
N THR A 690 26.53 3.32 -25.40
CA THR A 690 26.43 4.29 -26.51
C THR A 690 25.00 4.79 -26.68
N ARG A 691 23.99 3.91 -26.62
CA ARG A 691 22.56 4.29 -26.68
C ARG A 691 22.17 5.19 -25.52
N ALA A 692 22.64 4.91 -24.30
CA ALA A 692 22.39 5.76 -23.13
C ALA A 692 22.97 7.17 -23.32
N GLN A 693 24.20 7.30 -23.83
CA GLN A 693 24.83 8.59 -24.14
C GLN A 693 24.08 9.36 -25.25
N THR A 694 23.59 8.66 -26.28
CA THR A 694 22.80 9.27 -27.34
C THR A 694 21.45 9.78 -26.82
N ILE A 695 20.73 8.96 -26.04
CA ILE A 695 19.46 9.35 -25.40
C ILE A 695 19.68 10.56 -24.47
N GLN A 696 20.71 10.54 -23.63
CA GLN A 696 21.05 11.67 -22.75
C GLN A 696 21.36 12.95 -23.56
N THR A 697 22.04 12.82 -24.70
CA THR A 697 22.34 13.95 -25.60
C THR A 697 21.06 14.51 -26.25
N VAL A 698 20.14 13.65 -26.72
CA VAL A 698 18.85 14.06 -27.29
C VAL A 698 17.96 14.73 -26.24
N LEU A 699 17.86 14.16 -25.03
CA LEU A 699 17.12 14.76 -23.91
C LEU A 699 17.71 16.12 -23.50
N THR A 700 19.05 16.25 -23.52
CA THR A 700 19.72 17.54 -23.24
C THR A 700 19.46 18.58 -24.33
N ALA A 701 19.41 18.17 -25.60
CA ALA A 701 19.03 19.07 -26.70
C ALA A 701 17.57 19.54 -26.58
N LEU A 702 16.63 18.63 -26.29
CA LEU A 702 15.23 18.94 -26.05
C LEU A 702 15.04 19.87 -24.84
N GLY A 703 15.71 19.60 -23.72
CA GLY A 703 15.66 20.42 -22.50
C GLY A 703 16.32 21.80 -22.60
N ASN A 704 17.04 22.06 -23.70
CA ASN A 704 17.56 23.38 -24.05
C ASN A 704 16.64 24.10 -25.07
N LEU A 705 15.95 23.35 -25.94
CA LEU A 705 14.92 23.90 -26.84
C LEU A 705 13.69 24.41 -26.08
N THR A 706 13.34 23.82 -24.94
CA THR A 706 12.25 24.29 -24.06
C THR A 706 12.61 25.50 -23.19
N LYS A 707 13.77 26.13 -23.42
CA LYS A 707 14.24 27.34 -22.73
C LYS A 707 14.47 28.54 -23.69
N LEU A 708 13.97 28.43 -24.91
CA LEU A 708 13.98 29.45 -25.97
C LEU A 708 12.55 29.90 -26.32
#